data_AF-A0A978U8E7-F1
#
_entry.id   AF-A0A978U8E7-F1
#
_cell.length_a   1.000
_cell.length_b   1.000
_cell.length_c   1.000
_cell.angle_alpha   90.00
_cell.angle_beta   90.00
_cell.angle_gamma   90.00
#
_symmetry.space_group_name_H-M   'P 1'
#
loop_
_entity.id
_entity.type
_entity.pdbx_description
1 polymer ?
#
loop_
_entity_poly.entity_id
_entity_poly.type
_entity_poly.pdbx_seq_one_letter_code
_entity_poly.pdbx_strand_id
1 'polypeptide(L)'
;METESKRIVVAEDNIAQMTETITDFSFSLLFSTERDFLVRNNNDLVKIDSLKGKKVGLYFSASWRRPCRRFTANLVEVYNEVASKGDFEVVFVSTDKDEESFDGYFSEMPWLAIPFSDSETRNQLDELFKVSGIPYLVIIDENGKVSTDSGVEIIREYGVEGYPFTTERIKELKELKDQEEAAKREQYLKSILVSPSHDFLISPDGRKVYNEVASKGDFEVVFVSADKDEESFNGYFSEMPWLAIPFSDSETRYKLDVMFRVSEIPYLVIIGENRKLNDSGVEIIEEYGIQGYPFTEERVKELEDQEEAAKREQTLRSILVSHSRDFVISPDGNKVAVSELEGKTIGLYFSDSSYKSCVEFTPKLVELYEELKAKGENFEIILIPLDDDEESFEQDFKNMPWFALPIKDKSCEKLDSYFEISVLPTLVIIGPDGKTLTKNGVPAVASYEVLAYPFTPEKFKELLEIEKANEEAQTLESILVLGALNFVIRSDGTEVPVSELVGKNILLYFSAHWSRPCRSFLPKLIKTYHDIKEKDNSFEVIFISGDRDQLSFDEFFSSMPWLALPFSDERKKNLKKILKIEGIHAAIAIGPSGRTVNMKVGRLIAIYGADAYPFTEERLKHLDEELEEMAKQWPKKVSIVD
;
A
#
# COMPACT_ATOMS: atom_id res chain seq x y z
N MET A 1 30.80 6.78 -43.79
CA MET A 1 31.49 5.84 -42.88
C MET A 1 32.27 6.52 -41.76
N GLU A 2 32.87 7.71 -41.91
CA GLU A 2 33.50 8.42 -40.76
C GLU A 2 32.57 9.39 -40.00
N THR A 3 31.41 9.74 -40.56
CA THR A 3 30.41 10.62 -39.92
C THR A 3 29.32 9.87 -39.14
N GLU A 4 29.23 8.54 -39.30
CA GLU A 4 28.27 7.69 -38.60
C GLU A 4 28.85 7.11 -37.30
N SER A 5 30.15 6.79 -37.28
CA SER A 5 30.87 6.42 -36.05
C SER A 5 30.96 7.56 -35.03
N LYS A 6 30.89 8.84 -35.45
CA LYS A 6 30.84 9.97 -34.51
C LYS A 6 29.46 10.26 -33.93
N ARG A 7 28.37 9.71 -34.49
CA ARG A 7 27.03 9.79 -33.89
C ARG A 7 26.75 8.62 -32.96
N ILE A 8 27.38 7.47 -33.18
CA ILE A 8 27.29 6.30 -32.30
C ILE A 8 28.13 6.54 -31.03
N VAL A 9 29.31 7.13 -31.12
CA VAL A 9 30.13 7.44 -29.93
C VAL A 9 29.51 8.54 -29.05
N VAL A 10 28.79 9.52 -29.62
CA VAL A 10 28.07 10.55 -28.83
C VAL A 10 26.72 10.03 -28.28
N ALA A 11 26.18 8.94 -28.83
CA ALA A 11 25.02 8.25 -28.25
C ALA A 11 25.44 7.23 -27.18
N GLU A 12 26.60 6.60 -27.29
CA GLU A 12 27.16 5.72 -26.27
C GLU A 12 27.70 6.51 -25.06
N ASP A 13 28.28 7.70 -25.27
CA ASP A 13 28.67 8.61 -24.17
C ASP A 13 27.47 9.31 -23.49
N ASN A 14 26.29 9.38 -24.14
CA ASN A 14 25.04 9.87 -23.52
C ASN A 14 24.17 8.75 -22.93
N ILE A 15 24.45 7.47 -23.21
CA ILE A 15 23.81 6.32 -22.55
C ILE A 15 24.59 5.90 -21.29
N ALA A 16 25.88 6.26 -21.19
CA ALA A 16 26.68 6.13 -19.96
C ALA A 16 26.39 7.22 -18.89
N GLN A 17 25.50 8.19 -19.16
CA GLN A 17 25.01 9.16 -18.16
C GLN A 17 23.58 8.90 -17.66
N MET A 18 22.99 7.72 -17.93
CA MET A 18 21.66 7.34 -17.41
C MET A 18 21.61 5.97 -16.72
N THR A 19 22.70 5.58 -16.07
CA THR A 19 22.71 4.59 -14.98
C THR A 19 23.75 5.03 -13.95
N GLU A 20 23.46 6.08 -13.17
CA GLU A 20 24.10 6.22 -11.86
C GLU A 20 23.55 5.10 -10.99
N THR A 21 24.26 3.98 -10.93
CA THR A 21 24.20 3.10 -9.76
C THR A 21 24.65 3.97 -8.60
N ILE A 22 23.78 4.18 -7.61
CA ILE A 22 24.10 5.01 -6.45
C ILE A 22 25.23 4.31 -5.70
N THR A 23 26.45 4.80 -5.88
CA THR A 23 27.61 4.23 -5.21
C THR A 23 27.70 4.72 -3.77
N ASP A 24 27.24 5.94 -3.48
CA ASP A 24 27.35 6.56 -2.15
C ASP A 24 25.96 6.96 -1.62
N PHE A 25 25.50 6.26 -0.59
CA PHE A 25 24.33 6.60 0.22
C PHE A 25 24.73 7.56 1.34
N SER A 26 24.16 8.76 1.32
CA SER A 26 24.30 9.68 2.45
C SER A 26 23.28 9.33 3.52
N PHE A 27 23.74 9.09 4.77
CA PHE A 27 22.85 8.96 5.92
C PHE A 27 21.92 10.17 6.12
N SER A 28 22.22 11.33 5.51
CA SER A 28 21.31 12.48 5.44
C SER A 28 19.96 12.16 4.77
N LEU A 29 19.89 11.11 3.95
CA LEU A 29 18.67 10.64 3.30
C LEU A 29 17.72 9.90 4.25
N LEU A 30 18.20 9.52 5.44
CA LEU A 30 17.35 9.04 6.52
C LEU A 30 16.83 10.20 7.39
N PHE A 31 17.19 11.45 7.12
CA PHE A 31 16.67 12.63 7.82
C PHE A 31 15.53 13.22 7.01
N SER A 32 14.53 13.77 7.69
CA SER A 32 13.60 14.73 7.09
C SER A 32 13.89 16.12 7.66
N THR A 33 13.26 17.16 7.13
CA THR A 33 13.35 18.53 7.69
C THR A 33 12.87 18.63 9.14
N GLU A 34 12.19 17.59 9.66
CA GLU A 34 11.50 17.58 10.95
C GLU A 34 11.92 16.39 11.84
N ARG A 35 12.83 15.51 11.41
CA ARG A 35 13.16 14.28 12.14
C ARG A 35 14.64 13.89 12.04
N ASP A 36 15.26 13.69 13.21
CA ASP A 36 16.61 13.11 13.36
C ASP A 36 16.64 11.70 13.98
N PHE A 37 15.48 11.03 14.10
CA PHE A 37 15.31 9.74 14.79
C PHE A 37 14.62 8.66 13.96
N LEU A 38 14.87 7.39 14.25
CA LEU A 38 14.10 6.22 13.78
C LEU A 38 13.30 5.63 14.94
N VAL A 39 12.30 4.81 14.66
CA VAL A 39 11.49 4.14 15.69
C VAL A 39 11.91 2.69 15.85
N ARG A 40 11.90 2.17 17.07
CA ARG A 40 11.99 0.73 17.37
C ARG A 40 10.58 0.18 17.61
N ASN A 41 10.39 -1.13 17.49
CA ASN A 41 9.09 -1.80 17.65
C ASN A 41 8.45 -1.66 19.06
N ASN A 42 9.20 -1.15 20.03
CA ASN A 42 8.72 -0.79 21.37
C ASN A 42 8.41 0.72 21.51
N ASN A 43 8.37 1.45 20.40
CA ASN A 43 8.22 2.90 20.27
C ASN A 43 9.38 3.74 20.83
N ASP A 44 10.54 3.13 21.11
CA ASP A 44 11.74 3.90 21.45
C ASP A 44 12.26 4.67 20.22
N LEU A 45 12.58 5.95 20.43
CA LEU A 45 13.19 6.80 19.42
C LEU A 45 14.72 6.66 19.44
N VAL A 46 15.31 6.35 18.29
CA VAL A 46 16.75 6.12 18.12
C VAL A 46 17.33 7.13 17.15
N LYS A 47 18.26 7.97 17.60
CA LYS A 47 18.89 8.98 16.72
C LYS A 47 19.59 8.34 15.51
N ILE A 48 19.36 8.87 14.32
CA ILE A 48 19.98 8.40 13.06
C ILE A 48 21.51 8.44 13.16
N ASP A 49 22.07 9.43 13.87
CA ASP A 49 23.52 9.55 14.11
C ASP A 49 24.13 8.30 14.76
N SER A 50 23.34 7.48 15.47
CA SER A 50 23.80 6.21 16.04
C SER A 50 24.09 5.12 15.00
N LEU A 51 23.70 5.34 13.74
CA LEU A 51 23.98 4.45 12.61
C LEU A 51 25.33 4.75 11.96
N LYS A 52 25.96 5.90 12.26
CA LYS A 52 27.26 6.25 11.69
C LYS A 52 28.32 5.21 12.04
N GLY A 53 29.00 4.69 11.02
CA GLY A 53 30.01 3.64 11.17
C GLY A 53 29.45 2.22 11.33
N LYS A 54 28.13 2.04 11.24
CA LYS A 54 27.49 0.72 11.16
C LYS A 54 27.18 0.38 9.71
N LYS A 55 27.15 -0.92 9.42
CA LYS A 55 26.53 -1.46 8.20
C LYS A 55 25.02 -1.38 8.37
N VAL A 56 24.31 -0.92 7.34
CA VAL A 56 22.86 -0.71 7.40
C VAL A 56 22.15 -1.45 6.28
N GLY A 57 21.17 -2.27 6.64
CA GLY A 57 20.22 -2.87 5.70
C GLY A 57 18.96 -2.00 5.57
N LEU A 58 18.69 -1.40 4.42
CA LEU A 58 17.41 -0.76 4.12
C LEU A 58 16.44 -1.82 3.61
N TYR A 59 15.46 -2.17 4.44
CA TYR A 59 14.53 -3.25 4.17
C TYR A 59 13.17 -2.72 3.75
N PHE A 60 12.87 -2.81 2.45
CA PHE A 60 11.58 -2.42 1.87
C PHE A 60 10.64 -3.62 1.89
N SER A 61 9.49 -3.47 2.58
CA SER A 61 8.58 -4.59 2.82
C SER A 61 7.16 -4.13 3.15
N ALA A 62 6.20 -5.06 3.18
CA ALA A 62 4.81 -4.78 3.55
C ALA A 62 4.14 -5.96 4.24
N SER A 63 3.19 -5.66 5.13
CA SER A 63 2.40 -6.64 5.84
C SER A 63 1.52 -7.48 4.92
N TRP A 64 0.99 -6.89 3.84
CA TRP A 64 0.01 -7.51 2.95
C TRP A 64 0.64 -8.51 1.96
N ARG A 65 1.95 -8.45 1.72
CA ARG A 65 2.68 -9.35 0.81
C ARG A 65 3.14 -10.62 1.53
N ARG A 66 2.72 -11.80 1.05
CA ARG A 66 3.18 -13.10 1.59
C ARG A 66 4.71 -13.29 1.52
N PRO A 67 5.40 -13.02 0.39
CA PRO A 67 6.85 -13.18 0.31
C PRO A 67 7.63 -12.29 1.30
N CYS A 68 7.06 -11.13 1.64
CA CYS A 68 7.62 -10.20 2.63
C CYS A 68 7.64 -10.81 4.03
N ARG A 69 6.50 -11.34 4.51
CA ARG A 69 6.41 -11.96 5.84
C ARG A 69 7.38 -13.13 6.01
N ARG A 70 7.50 -13.98 4.98
CA ARG A 70 8.46 -15.10 4.97
C ARG A 70 9.91 -14.63 5.04
N PHE A 71 10.28 -13.63 4.24
CA PHE A 71 11.64 -13.09 4.28
C PHE A 71 11.97 -12.38 5.59
N THR A 72 11.00 -11.70 6.21
CA THR A 72 11.20 -11.09 7.54
C THR A 72 11.66 -12.12 8.56
N ALA A 73 11.06 -13.31 8.62
CA ALA A 73 11.49 -14.36 9.55
C ALA A 73 12.97 -14.74 9.35
N ASN A 74 13.40 -14.92 8.10
CA ASN A 74 14.81 -15.22 7.78
C ASN A 74 15.73 -14.06 8.18
N LEU A 75 15.33 -12.83 7.89
CA LEU A 75 16.13 -11.65 8.23
C LEU A 75 16.22 -11.44 9.74
N VAL A 76 15.17 -11.75 10.51
CA VAL A 76 15.17 -11.72 11.99
C VAL A 76 16.20 -12.69 12.56
N GLU A 77 16.25 -13.92 12.03
CA GLU A 77 17.26 -14.91 12.45
C GLU A 77 18.68 -14.39 12.22
N VAL A 78 18.96 -13.92 11.00
CA VAL A 78 20.30 -13.39 10.66
C VAL A 78 20.63 -12.16 11.48
N TYR A 79 19.67 -11.24 11.63
CA TYR A 79 19.84 -10.03 12.42
C TYR A 79 20.16 -10.37 13.88
N ASN A 80 19.45 -11.29 14.52
CA ASN A 80 19.69 -11.63 15.92
C ASN A 80 21.09 -12.22 16.15
N GLU A 81 21.60 -13.03 15.21
CA GLU A 81 22.96 -13.56 15.30
C GLU A 81 24.02 -12.50 15.04
N VAL A 82 23.81 -11.64 14.02
CA VAL A 82 24.79 -10.63 13.61
C VAL A 82 24.80 -9.41 14.55
N ALA A 83 23.64 -8.98 15.05
CA ALA A 83 23.49 -7.81 15.92
C ALA A 83 24.29 -7.96 17.24
N SER A 84 24.57 -9.20 17.67
CA SER A 84 25.46 -9.48 18.81
C SER A 84 26.89 -8.93 18.61
N LYS A 85 27.32 -8.68 17.37
CA LYS A 85 28.61 -8.09 17.01
C LYS A 85 28.62 -6.55 17.11
N GLY A 86 27.44 -5.93 17.09
CA GLY A 86 27.23 -4.50 17.37
C GLY A 86 27.44 -3.52 16.20
N ASP A 87 27.79 -3.99 14.99
CA ASP A 87 28.12 -3.14 13.84
C ASP A 87 27.15 -3.25 12.65
N PHE A 88 26.03 -3.96 12.81
CA PHE A 88 24.97 -4.09 11.81
C PHE A 88 23.62 -3.64 12.37
N GLU A 89 22.85 -2.89 11.58
CA GLU A 89 21.50 -2.46 11.91
C GLU A 89 20.59 -2.57 10.68
N VAL A 90 19.30 -2.80 10.88
CA VAL A 90 18.31 -2.82 9.79
C VAL A 90 17.36 -1.64 9.99
N VAL A 91 17.00 -0.97 8.89
CA VAL A 91 16.00 0.09 8.87
C VAL A 91 14.88 -0.34 7.94
N PHE A 92 13.73 -0.65 8.52
CA PHE A 92 12.51 -0.98 7.82
C PHE A 92 11.91 0.26 7.15
N VAL A 93 11.67 0.13 5.84
CA VAL A 93 11.02 1.11 4.99
C VAL A 93 9.69 0.49 4.55
N SER A 94 8.64 0.80 5.31
CA SER A 94 7.32 0.21 5.05
C SER A 94 6.69 0.72 3.76
N THR A 95 6.01 -0.17 3.06
CA THR A 95 5.13 0.12 1.92
C THR A 95 3.66 -0.17 2.25
N ASP A 96 3.34 -0.34 3.54
CA ASP A 96 1.97 -0.46 4.02
C ASP A 96 1.19 0.83 3.76
N LYS A 97 -0.12 0.68 3.54
CA LYS A 97 -1.01 1.79 3.17
C LYS A 97 -1.65 2.48 4.37
N ASP A 98 -1.59 1.85 5.53
CA ASP A 98 -2.15 2.35 6.79
C ASP A 98 -1.24 1.99 7.98
N GLU A 99 -1.39 2.79 9.05
CA GLU A 99 -0.57 2.72 10.25
C GLU A 99 -0.81 1.45 11.06
N GLU A 100 -2.05 0.91 11.05
CA GLU A 100 -2.40 -0.32 11.76
C GLU A 100 -1.66 -1.54 11.17
N SER A 101 -1.64 -1.65 9.85
CA SER A 101 -0.92 -2.68 9.12
C SER A 101 0.60 -2.58 9.33
N PHE A 102 1.13 -1.35 9.33
CA PHE A 102 2.52 -1.07 9.66
C PHE A 102 2.87 -1.53 11.07
N ASP A 103 2.12 -1.09 12.08
CA ASP A 103 2.37 -1.38 13.49
C ASP A 103 2.29 -2.88 13.77
N GLY A 104 1.26 -3.54 13.22
CA GLY A 104 1.08 -4.98 13.36
C GLY A 104 2.28 -5.76 12.85
N TYR A 105 2.76 -5.44 11.65
CA TYR A 105 3.89 -6.14 11.05
C TYR A 105 5.24 -5.76 11.67
N PHE A 106 5.44 -4.47 11.98
CA PHE A 106 6.67 -3.99 12.59
C PHE A 106 6.89 -4.52 14.01
N SER A 107 5.80 -4.89 14.72
CA SER A 107 5.89 -5.49 16.05
C SER A 107 6.74 -6.78 16.09
N GLU A 108 6.80 -7.51 14.98
CA GLU A 108 7.57 -8.76 14.84
C GLU A 108 9.06 -8.52 14.56
N MET A 109 9.48 -7.28 14.32
CA MET A 109 10.82 -6.94 13.84
C MET A 109 11.71 -6.37 14.96
N PRO A 110 12.94 -6.89 15.19
CA PRO A 110 13.83 -6.47 16.28
C PRO A 110 14.65 -5.20 15.98
N TRP A 111 14.49 -4.62 14.79
CA TRP A 111 15.30 -3.53 14.25
C TRP A 111 14.55 -2.18 14.22
N LEU A 112 15.11 -1.19 13.53
CA LEU A 112 14.55 0.17 13.45
C LEU A 112 13.63 0.32 12.24
N ALA A 113 12.76 1.32 12.23
CA ALA A 113 11.95 1.71 11.08
C ALA A 113 11.94 3.22 10.88
N ILE A 114 11.69 3.62 9.64
CA ILE A 114 11.22 4.97 9.34
C ILE A 114 9.79 5.08 9.87
N PRO A 115 9.45 6.10 10.67
CA PRO A 115 8.09 6.28 11.17
C PRO A 115 7.06 6.26 10.04
N PHE A 116 5.91 5.64 10.26
CA PHE A 116 4.87 5.55 9.22
C PHE A 116 4.41 6.94 8.73
N SER A 117 4.38 7.92 9.63
CA SER A 117 4.06 9.32 9.34
C SER A 117 5.02 10.00 8.35
N ASP A 118 6.26 9.52 8.22
CA ASP A 118 7.29 10.08 7.33
C ASP A 118 7.23 9.39 5.96
N SER A 119 6.13 9.60 5.24
CA SER A 119 5.94 9.06 3.90
C SER A 119 6.89 9.68 2.87
N GLU A 120 7.33 10.92 3.08
CA GLU A 120 8.27 11.60 2.18
C GLU A 120 9.61 10.88 2.14
N THR A 121 10.22 10.58 3.30
CA THR A 121 11.49 9.84 3.36
C THR A 121 11.33 8.43 2.77
N ARG A 122 10.22 7.75 3.06
CA ARG A 122 9.95 6.40 2.51
C ARG A 122 9.87 6.43 0.97
N ASN A 123 9.12 7.38 0.40
CA ASN A 123 8.98 7.54 -1.05
C ASN A 123 10.30 7.96 -1.71
N GLN A 124 11.07 8.86 -1.09
CA GLN A 124 12.37 9.26 -1.60
C GLN A 124 13.34 8.08 -1.67
N LEU A 125 13.39 7.23 -0.65
CA LEU A 125 14.23 6.03 -0.65
C LEU A 125 13.77 5.00 -1.69
N ASP A 126 12.47 4.80 -1.84
CA ASP A 126 11.88 3.90 -2.84
C ASP A 126 12.28 4.33 -4.28
N GLU A 127 12.12 5.62 -4.59
CA GLU A 127 12.47 6.18 -5.89
C GLU A 127 14.00 6.17 -6.13
N LEU A 128 14.78 6.50 -5.09
CA LEU A 128 16.23 6.52 -5.13
C LEU A 128 16.80 5.14 -5.47
N PHE A 129 16.35 4.10 -4.78
CA PHE A 129 16.79 2.72 -5.01
C PHE A 129 16.03 2.01 -6.13
N LYS A 130 15.07 2.69 -6.79
CA LYS A 130 14.28 2.17 -7.91
C LYS A 130 13.63 0.82 -7.57
N VAL A 131 13.01 0.75 -6.40
CA VAL A 131 12.42 -0.49 -5.87
C VAL A 131 11.27 -0.93 -6.79
N SER A 132 11.46 -1.98 -7.58
CA SER A 132 10.47 -2.49 -8.53
C SER A 132 9.60 -3.62 -7.97
N GLY A 133 9.91 -4.10 -6.77
CA GLY A 133 9.19 -5.18 -6.09
C GLY A 133 9.69 -5.38 -4.67
N ILE A 134 8.85 -5.98 -3.82
CA ILE A 134 9.14 -6.28 -2.41
C ILE A 134 8.90 -7.77 -2.09
N PRO A 135 9.67 -8.37 -1.16
CA PRO A 135 10.68 -7.75 -0.28
C PRO A 135 11.95 -7.32 -1.04
N TYR A 136 12.56 -6.21 -0.63
CA TYR A 136 13.81 -5.70 -1.19
C TYR A 136 14.74 -5.24 -0.08
N LEU A 137 16.04 -5.57 -0.18
CA LEU A 137 17.02 -5.30 0.88
C LEU A 137 18.30 -4.75 0.27
N VAL A 138 18.60 -3.49 0.56
CA VAL A 138 19.86 -2.84 0.16
C VAL A 138 20.79 -2.84 1.36
N ILE A 139 22.01 -3.33 1.19
CA ILE A 139 23.03 -3.35 2.23
C ILE A 139 24.06 -2.27 1.95
N ILE A 140 24.25 -1.41 2.94
CA ILE A 140 25.15 -0.26 2.93
C ILE A 140 26.28 -0.52 3.93
N ASP A 141 27.51 -0.24 3.55
CA ASP A 141 28.69 -0.41 4.40
C ASP A 141 28.85 0.71 5.44
N GLU A 142 29.83 0.58 6.33
CA GLU A 142 30.12 1.57 7.38
C GLU A 142 30.45 2.99 6.88
N ASN A 143 30.83 3.15 5.61
CA ASN A 143 31.16 4.43 4.99
C ASN A 143 29.97 5.07 4.27
N GLY A 144 28.81 4.39 4.26
CA GLY A 144 27.65 4.81 3.49
C GLY A 144 27.69 4.35 2.04
N LYS A 145 28.58 3.44 1.64
CA LYS A 145 28.63 2.93 0.28
C LYS A 145 27.66 1.75 0.11
N VAL A 146 26.92 1.69 -0.99
CA VAL A 146 26.08 0.52 -1.29
C VAL A 146 26.99 -0.69 -1.56
N SER A 147 26.93 -1.70 -0.69
CA SER A 147 27.66 -2.98 -0.83
C SER A 147 26.96 -3.91 -1.81
N THR A 148 25.63 -3.96 -1.73
CA THR A 148 24.77 -4.78 -2.60
C THR A 148 23.33 -4.31 -2.50
N ASP A 149 22.61 -4.40 -3.62
CA ASP A 149 21.16 -4.19 -3.72
C ASP A 149 20.38 -5.53 -3.80
N SER A 150 21.11 -6.64 -3.83
CA SER A 150 20.59 -8.02 -3.88
C SER A 150 20.67 -8.69 -2.49
N GLY A 151 20.35 -7.93 -1.43
CA GLY A 151 20.48 -8.39 -0.05
C GLY A 151 19.52 -9.54 0.28
N VAL A 152 18.35 -9.59 -0.36
CA VAL A 152 17.34 -10.64 -0.15
C VAL A 152 17.90 -12.00 -0.56
N GLU A 153 18.49 -12.07 -1.75
CA GLU A 153 19.12 -13.27 -2.31
C GLU A 153 20.27 -13.74 -1.43
N ILE A 154 21.13 -12.82 -1.01
CA ILE A 154 22.29 -13.13 -0.16
C ILE A 154 21.84 -13.71 1.19
N ILE A 155 20.85 -13.11 1.84
CA ILE A 155 20.33 -13.57 3.12
C ILE A 155 19.65 -14.94 2.97
N ARG A 156 18.89 -15.16 1.89
CA ARG A 156 18.28 -16.47 1.61
C ARG A 156 19.31 -17.57 1.35
N GLU A 157 20.37 -17.25 0.60
CA GLU A 157 21.33 -18.24 0.12
C GLU A 157 22.43 -18.57 1.14
N TYR A 158 22.90 -17.57 1.90
CA TYR A 158 24.06 -17.69 2.78
C TYR A 158 23.74 -17.39 4.25
N GLY A 159 22.60 -16.80 4.55
CA GLY A 159 22.20 -16.44 5.91
C GLY A 159 23.29 -15.65 6.65
N VAL A 160 23.64 -16.12 7.85
CA VAL A 160 24.66 -15.48 8.71
C VAL A 160 26.07 -15.58 8.14
N GLU A 161 26.37 -16.62 7.34
CA GLU A 161 27.71 -16.80 6.76
C GLU A 161 28.05 -15.72 5.74
N GLY A 162 27.01 -15.13 5.13
CA GLY A 162 27.10 -14.03 4.19
C GLY A 162 27.71 -12.77 4.80
N TYR A 163 27.60 -12.58 6.12
CA TYR A 163 28.17 -11.43 6.81
C TYR A 163 29.71 -11.37 6.64
N PRO A 164 30.32 -10.20 6.34
CA PRO A 164 29.77 -8.83 6.40
C PRO A 164 28.98 -8.37 5.16
N PHE A 165 28.55 -9.28 4.30
CA PHE A 165 27.78 -9.03 3.07
C PHE A 165 28.53 -8.17 2.05
N THR A 166 29.86 -8.28 2.06
CA THR A 166 30.73 -7.66 1.05
C THR A 166 30.74 -8.51 -0.21
N THR A 167 30.94 -7.87 -1.36
CA THR A 167 31.05 -8.57 -2.65
C THR A 167 32.13 -9.66 -2.62
N GLU A 168 33.26 -9.40 -1.95
CA GLU A 168 34.35 -10.36 -1.79
C GLU A 168 33.91 -11.59 -0.98
N ARG A 169 33.19 -11.38 0.14
CA ARG A 169 32.72 -12.47 0.99
C ARG A 169 31.73 -13.37 0.27
N ILE A 170 30.79 -12.78 -0.46
CA ILE A 170 29.80 -13.54 -1.24
C ILE A 170 30.48 -14.33 -2.36
N LYS A 171 31.49 -13.74 -3.01
CA LYS A 171 32.28 -14.44 -4.03
C LYS A 171 33.03 -15.65 -3.45
N GLU A 172 33.65 -15.50 -2.28
CA GLU A 172 34.31 -16.61 -1.58
C GLU A 172 33.35 -17.74 -1.24
N LEU A 173 32.17 -17.42 -0.69
CA LEU A 173 31.16 -18.41 -0.33
C LEU A 173 30.62 -19.15 -1.55
N LYS A 174 30.43 -18.43 -2.66
CA LYS A 174 30.03 -19.03 -3.93
C LYS A 174 31.09 -19.99 -4.46
N GLU A 175 32.36 -19.60 -4.45
CA GLU A 175 33.48 -20.47 -4.87
C GLU A 175 33.62 -21.71 -3.96
N LEU A 176 33.37 -21.58 -2.65
CA LEU A 176 33.35 -22.70 -1.70
C LEU A 176 32.17 -23.65 -1.96
N LYS A 177 30.97 -23.12 -2.17
CA LYS A 177 29.79 -23.92 -2.53
C LYS A 177 30.00 -24.65 -3.85
N ASP A 178 30.48 -23.97 -4.88
CA ASP A 178 30.74 -24.56 -6.20
C ASP A 178 31.77 -25.71 -6.11
N GLN A 179 32.78 -25.58 -5.24
CA GLN A 179 33.77 -26.64 -4.97
C GLN A 179 33.20 -27.80 -4.15
N GLU A 180 32.33 -27.53 -3.17
CA GLU A 180 31.66 -28.54 -2.35
C GLU A 180 30.62 -29.33 -3.15
N GLU A 181 29.86 -28.65 -4.02
CA GLU A 181 28.88 -29.22 -4.93
C GLU A 181 29.55 -30.07 -6.03
N ALA A 182 30.72 -29.65 -6.52
CA ALA A 182 31.52 -30.46 -7.45
C ALA A 182 32.08 -31.76 -6.81
N ALA A 183 32.20 -31.82 -5.48
CA ALA A 183 32.79 -32.95 -4.75
C ALA A 183 31.78 -34.02 -4.28
N LYS A 184 30.47 -33.73 -4.26
CA LYS A 184 29.44 -34.62 -3.67
C LYS A 184 28.44 -35.13 -4.72
N ARG A 185 28.87 -36.05 -5.61
CA ARG A 185 28.06 -36.44 -6.79
C ARG A 185 27.37 -37.82 -6.79
N GLU A 186 27.03 -38.42 -5.65
CA GLU A 186 26.12 -39.60 -5.63
C GLU A 186 25.42 -39.84 -4.27
N GLN A 187 25.64 -38.95 -3.28
CA GLN A 187 25.36 -39.22 -1.86
C GLN A 187 24.25 -38.32 -1.26
N TYR A 188 23.82 -37.26 -1.95
CA TYR A 188 22.96 -36.20 -1.40
C TYR A 188 21.51 -36.64 -1.12
N LEU A 189 20.79 -37.15 -2.12
CA LEU A 189 19.39 -37.61 -1.98
C LEU A 189 19.24 -38.77 -0.97
N LYS A 190 20.21 -39.69 -0.94
CA LYS A 190 20.27 -40.73 0.09
C LYS A 190 20.54 -40.15 1.48
N SER A 191 21.42 -39.16 1.62
CA SER A 191 21.71 -38.58 2.95
C SER A 191 20.53 -37.82 3.57
N ILE A 192 19.58 -37.35 2.77
CA ILE A 192 18.43 -36.58 3.25
C ILE A 192 17.19 -37.46 3.51
N LEU A 193 16.85 -38.40 2.61
CA LEU A 193 15.61 -39.19 2.70
C LEU A 193 15.72 -40.48 3.53
N VAL A 194 16.93 -40.89 3.90
CA VAL A 194 17.16 -42.09 4.73
C VAL A 194 18.16 -41.81 5.86
N SER A 195 18.01 -42.55 6.95
CA SER A 195 18.87 -42.52 8.14
C SER A 195 19.55 -43.88 8.36
N PRO A 196 20.56 -44.00 9.23
CA PRO A 196 21.12 -45.29 9.60
C PRO A 196 20.11 -46.25 10.23
N SER A 197 19.00 -45.73 10.76
CA SER A 197 17.94 -46.51 11.42
C SER A 197 16.78 -46.87 10.48
N HIS A 198 16.59 -46.14 9.37
CA HIS A 198 15.52 -46.34 8.38
C HIS A 198 15.99 -45.99 6.96
N ASP A 199 16.00 -46.99 6.06
CA ASP A 199 16.49 -46.89 4.68
C ASP A 199 15.40 -47.04 3.60
N PHE A 200 14.13 -46.84 3.97
CA PHE A 200 12.97 -46.99 3.08
C PHE A 200 11.94 -45.88 3.22
N LEU A 201 11.26 -45.58 2.12
CA LEU A 201 9.99 -44.84 2.12
C LEU A 201 8.82 -45.81 2.17
N ILE A 202 7.62 -45.31 2.45
CA ILE A 202 6.38 -46.09 2.35
C ILE A 202 5.50 -45.55 1.23
N SER A 203 4.84 -46.45 0.51
CA SER A 203 3.75 -46.12 -0.41
C SER A 203 2.40 -46.09 0.32
N PRO A 204 1.35 -45.49 -0.26
CA PRO A 204 0.02 -45.40 0.35
C PRO A 204 -0.61 -46.77 0.67
N ASP A 205 -0.21 -47.83 -0.05
CA ASP A 205 -0.64 -49.21 0.21
C ASP A 205 0.24 -49.95 1.24
N GLY A 206 1.12 -49.22 1.94
CA GLY A 206 1.94 -49.72 3.04
C GLY A 206 3.18 -50.50 2.62
N ARG A 207 3.55 -50.52 1.33
CA ARG A 207 4.77 -51.19 0.88
C ARG A 207 5.98 -50.33 1.17
N LYS A 208 7.06 -50.99 1.60
CA LYS A 208 8.36 -50.37 1.76
C LYS A 208 9.06 -50.24 0.41
N VAL A 209 9.47 -49.03 0.06
CA VAL A 209 10.16 -48.68 -1.17
C VAL A 209 11.61 -48.34 -0.84
N TYR A 210 12.54 -49.16 -1.29
CA TYR A 210 13.98 -49.04 -1.03
C TYR A 210 14.70 -48.54 -2.28
N ASN A 211 15.59 -47.56 -2.16
CA ASN A 211 16.54 -47.13 -3.20
C ASN A 211 15.95 -46.71 -4.58
N GLU A 212 14.64 -46.53 -4.74
CA GLU A 212 13.97 -46.33 -6.05
C GLU A 212 13.54 -44.89 -6.38
N VAL A 213 13.72 -43.92 -5.48
CA VAL A 213 13.23 -42.52 -5.67
C VAL A 213 13.82 -41.83 -6.91
N ALA A 214 14.86 -42.39 -7.54
CA ALA A 214 15.54 -41.80 -8.69
C ALA A 214 15.52 -42.66 -9.98
N SER A 215 14.75 -43.76 -10.07
CA SER A 215 14.91 -44.71 -11.20
C SER A 215 13.69 -44.92 -12.12
N LYS A 216 12.54 -44.26 -11.91
CA LYS A 216 11.32 -44.57 -12.69
C LYS A 216 10.47 -43.38 -13.23
N GLY A 217 10.85 -42.12 -13.05
CA GLY A 217 10.08 -40.99 -13.61
C GLY A 217 10.80 -39.64 -13.59
N ASP A 218 10.25 -38.64 -14.31
CA ASP A 218 10.82 -37.30 -14.49
C ASP A 218 10.78 -36.41 -13.22
N PHE A 219 9.97 -36.77 -12.20
CA PHE A 219 9.99 -36.21 -10.84
C PHE A 219 9.19 -37.11 -9.87
N GLU A 220 9.42 -37.00 -8.56
CA GLU A 220 8.72 -37.74 -7.49
C GLU A 220 8.37 -36.79 -6.34
N VAL A 221 7.24 -37.01 -5.66
CA VAL A 221 6.84 -36.24 -4.47
C VAL A 221 6.98 -37.13 -3.25
N VAL A 222 7.67 -36.64 -2.22
CA VAL A 222 7.82 -37.33 -0.93
C VAL A 222 7.11 -36.53 0.14
N PHE A 223 6.05 -37.10 0.71
CA PHE A 223 5.29 -36.55 1.80
C PHE A 223 6.03 -36.71 3.13
N VAL A 224 6.11 -35.63 3.89
CA VAL A 224 6.66 -35.58 5.24
C VAL A 224 5.57 -35.08 6.16
N SER A 225 5.01 -35.97 6.98
CA SER A 225 3.92 -35.60 7.88
C SER A 225 4.40 -34.84 9.11
N ALA A 226 3.69 -33.78 9.44
CA ALA A 226 3.81 -33.03 10.70
C ALA A 226 2.81 -33.50 11.78
N ASP A 227 2.07 -34.58 11.51
CA ASP A 227 1.07 -35.10 12.45
C ASP A 227 1.74 -35.55 13.76
N LYS A 228 0.98 -35.42 14.84
CA LYS A 228 1.42 -35.80 16.19
C LYS A 228 1.12 -37.26 16.53
N ASP A 229 0.27 -37.91 15.76
CA ASP A 229 -0.14 -39.29 15.95
C ASP A 229 -0.26 -40.06 14.63
N GLU A 230 -0.09 -41.38 14.72
CA GLU A 230 -0.04 -42.28 13.57
C GLU A 230 -1.41 -42.50 12.92
N GLU A 231 -2.51 -42.31 13.66
CA GLU A 231 -3.87 -42.47 13.14
C GLU A 231 -4.20 -41.33 12.16
N SER A 232 -3.91 -40.09 12.55
CA SER A 232 -4.05 -38.90 11.69
C SER A 232 -3.17 -39.00 10.45
N PHE A 233 -1.92 -39.43 10.61
CA PHE A 233 -1.01 -39.70 9.49
C PHE A 233 -1.61 -40.71 8.51
N ASN A 234 -2.03 -41.87 8.99
CA ASN A 234 -2.55 -42.94 8.12
C ASN A 234 -3.86 -42.54 7.43
N GLY A 235 -4.73 -41.80 8.13
CA GLY A 235 -5.97 -41.28 7.55
C GLY A 235 -5.69 -40.41 6.33
N TYR A 236 -4.83 -39.40 6.48
CA TYR A 236 -4.50 -38.45 5.43
C TYR A 236 -3.62 -39.06 4.32
N PHE A 237 -2.60 -39.83 4.69
CA PHE A 237 -1.67 -40.45 3.76
C PHE A 237 -2.34 -41.47 2.82
N SER A 238 -3.37 -42.18 3.30
CA SER A 238 -4.09 -43.17 2.49
C SER A 238 -4.82 -42.61 1.27
N GLU A 239 -5.09 -41.29 1.27
CA GLU A 239 -5.75 -40.59 0.17
C GLU A 239 -4.76 -40.04 -0.88
N MET A 240 -3.45 -40.10 -0.59
CA MET A 240 -2.41 -39.53 -1.44
C MET A 240 -1.84 -40.54 -2.44
N PRO A 241 -1.34 -40.09 -3.60
CA PRO A 241 -0.61 -40.94 -4.55
C PRO A 241 0.90 -41.01 -4.29
N TRP A 242 1.42 -40.24 -3.33
CA TRP A 242 2.86 -40.00 -3.12
C TRP A 242 3.51 -40.99 -2.16
N LEU A 243 4.84 -41.08 -2.20
CA LEU A 243 5.60 -41.79 -1.18
C LEU A 243 5.68 -40.94 0.09
N ALA A 244 5.88 -41.56 1.26
CA ALA A 244 6.10 -40.83 2.52
C ALA A 244 7.29 -41.33 3.31
N ILE A 245 7.86 -40.43 4.12
CA ILE A 245 8.70 -40.81 5.25
C ILE A 245 7.80 -41.52 6.27
N PRO A 246 8.15 -42.75 6.70
CA PRO A 246 7.34 -43.47 7.68
C PRO A 246 7.10 -42.63 8.94
N PHE A 247 5.89 -42.68 9.50
CA PHE A 247 5.59 -41.97 10.74
C PHE A 247 6.55 -42.35 11.89
N SER A 248 6.98 -43.61 11.93
CA SER A 248 7.94 -44.14 12.90
C SER A 248 9.35 -43.55 12.77
N ASP A 249 9.71 -42.97 11.62
CA ASP A 249 11.01 -42.33 11.39
C ASP A 249 10.97 -40.85 11.77
N SER A 250 10.75 -40.58 13.06
CA SER A 250 10.69 -39.23 13.61
C SER A 250 12.02 -38.48 13.47
N GLU A 251 13.14 -39.20 13.45
CA GLU A 251 14.48 -38.62 13.29
C GLU A 251 14.63 -37.98 11.91
N THR A 252 14.29 -38.70 10.83
CA THR A 252 14.35 -38.14 9.48
C THR A 252 13.33 -37.02 9.28
N ARG A 253 12.10 -37.16 9.81
CA ARG A 253 11.09 -36.09 9.73
C ARG A 253 11.57 -34.80 10.43
N TYR A 254 12.09 -34.90 11.65
CA TYR A 254 12.65 -33.76 12.38
C TYR A 254 13.88 -33.18 11.69
N LYS A 255 14.77 -34.02 11.16
CA LYS A 255 15.94 -33.58 10.39
C LYS A 255 15.51 -32.74 9.18
N LEU A 256 14.50 -33.18 8.42
CA LEU A 256 14.00 -32.47 7.24
C LEU A 256 13.31 -31.14 7.62
N ASP A 257 12.52 -31.15 8.70
CA ASP A 257 11.88 -29.96 9.28
C ASP A 257 12.91 -28.87 9.62
N VAL A 258 13.98 -29.23 10.34
CA VAL A 258 15.08 -28.33 10.70
C VAL A 258 15.91 -27.95 9.48
N MET A 259 16.25 -28.91 8.62
CA MET A 259 17.11 -28.69 7.44
C MET A 259 16.48 -27.72 6.44
N PHE A 260 15.16 -27.77 6.28
CA PHE A 260 14.43 -26.86 5.39
C PHE A 260 13.76 -25.69 6.10
N ARG A 261 13.92 -25.57 7.43
CA ARG A 261 13.38 -24.47 8.24
C ARG A 261 11.89 -24.28 7.99
N VAL A 262 11.13 -25.36 8.08
CA VAL A 262 9.69 -25.36 7.80
C VAL A 262 8.98 -24.46 8.83
N SER A 263 8.43 -23.34 8.36
CA SER A 263 7.79 -22.34 9.21
C SER A 263 6.25 -22.40 9.19
N GLU A 264 5.68 -22.95 8.10
CA GLU A 264 4.24 -23.01 7.85
C GLU A 264 3.89 -24.32 7.13
N ILE A 265 2.64 -24.79 7.23
CA ILE A 265 2.15 -26.00 6.55
C ILE A 265 0.86 -25.61 5.78
N PRO A 266 0.74 -25.95 4.47
CA PRO A 266 1.64 -26.80 3.69
C PRO A 266 2.96 -26.11 3.33
N TYR A 267 4.05 -26.90 3.29
CA TYR A 267 5.38 -26.48 2.83
C TYR A 267 5.85 -27.42 1.74
N LEU A 268 6.39 -26.87 0.65
CA LEU A 268 6.89 -27.66 -0.47
C LEU A 268 8.26 -27.18 -0.90
N VAL A 269 9.25 -28.05 -0.73
CA VAL A 269 10.61 -27.83 -1.21
C VAL A 269 10.78 -28.57 -2.53
N ILE A 270 11.28 -27.86 -3.53
CA ILE A 270 11.60 -28.45 -4.83
C ILE A 270 13.08 -28.76 -4.86
N ILE A 271 13.40 -30.04 -5.00
CA ILE A 271 14.76 -30.56 -4.99
C ILE A 271 15.05 -31.06 -6.40
N GLY A 272 16.05 -30.47 -7.06
CA GLY A 272 16.59 -30.93 -8.33
C GLY A 272 17.60 -32.05 -8.12
N GLU A 273 18.19 -32.56 -9.21
CA GLU A 273 19.10 -33.71 -9.17
C GLU A 273 20.24 -33.57 -8.13
N ASN A 274 20.73 -32.35 -7.89
CA ASN A 274 21.92 -32.11 -7.06
C ASN A 274 21.82 -30.93 -6.07
N ARG A 275 20.68 -30.22 -6.00
CA ARG A 275 20.51 -29.06 -5.11
C ARG A 275 19.03 -28.79 -4.82
N LYS A 276 18.76 -28.05 -3.75
CA LYS A 276 17.46 -27.39 -3.57
C LYS A 276 17.31 -26.36 -4.70
N LEU A 277 16.22 -26.44 -5.45
CA LEU A 277 15.89 -25.48 -6.51
C LEU A 277 15.02 -24.35 -5.98
N ASN A 278 14.11 -24.64 -5.05
CA ASN A 278 13.19 -23.65 -4.52
C ASN A 278 12.59 -24.09 -3.16
N ASP A 279 12.32 -23.16 -2.22
CA ASP A 279 11.54 -23.39 -0.98
C ASP A 279 10.10 -22.85 -1.03
N SER A 280 9.75 -22.15 -2.09
CA SER A 280 8.43 -21.55 -2.33
C SER A 280 7.62 -22.41 -3.30
N GLY A 281 7.80 -23.73 -3.24
CA GLY A 281 7.16 -24.66 -4.18
C GLY A 281 5.64 -24.59 -4.14
N VAL A 282 5.04 -24.25 -2.99
CA VAL A 282 3.59 -24.03 -2.87
C VAL A 282 3.16 -22.86 -3.75
N GLU A 283 3.80 -21.69 -3.59
CA GLU A 283 3.50 -20.47 -4.36
C GLU A 283 3.68 -20.72 -5.86
N ILE A 284 4.78 -21.37 -6.27
CA ILE A 284 5.03 -21.67 -7.69
C ILE A 284 3.93 -22.56 -8.28
N ILE A 285 3.44 -23.54 -7.52
CA ILE A 285 2.36 -24.42 -7.98
C ILE A 285 1.01 -23.69 -7.98
N GLU A 286 0.74 -22.82 -7.00
CA GLU A 286 -0.46 -21.99 -6.94
C GLU A 286 -0.52 -21.00 -8.10
N GLU A 287 0.59 -20.32 -8.41
CA GLU A 287 0.67 -19.27 -9.42
C GLU A 287 0.82 -19.82 -10.84
N TYR A 288 1.75 -20.76 -11.06
CA TYR A 288 2.13 -21.21 -12.40
C TYR A 288 1.70 -22.64 -12.73
N GLY A 289 1.34 -23.43 -11.70
CA GLY A 289 0.97 -24.83 -11.86
C GLY A 289 2.00 -25.61 -12.67
N ILE A 290 1.52 -26.30 -13.73
CA ILE A 290 2.39 -27.10 -14.60
C ILE A 290 3.38 -26.26 -15.42
N GLN A 291 3.08 -24.98 -15.69
CA GLN A 291 3.96 -24.14 -16.50
C GLN A 291 5.26 -23.80 -15.76
N GLY A 292 5.21 -23.84 -14.43
CA GLY A 292 6.35 -23.66 -13.55
C GLY A 292 7.43 -24.73 -13.73
N TYR A 293 7.12 -25.93 -14.23
CA TYR A 293 8.09 -27.01 -14.42
C TYR A 293 9.21 -26.58 -15.41
N PRO A 294 10.52 -26.84 -15.12
CA PRO A 294 11.08 -27.69 -14.06
C PRO A 294 11.27 -27.04 -12.68
N PHE A 295 10.57 -25.93 -12.42
CA PHE A 295 10.52 -25.19 -11.16
C PHE A 295 11.88 -24.65 -10.70
N THR A 296 12.74 -24.35 -11.66
CA THR A 296 13.99 -23.64 -11.40
C THR A 296 13.72 -22.15 -11.27
N GLU A 297 14.58 -21.43 -10.57
CA GLU A 297 14.49 -19.96 -10.48
C GLU A 297 14.50 -19.31 -11.87
N GLU A 298 15.31 -19.84 -12.81
CA GLU A 298 15.34 -19.33 -14.18
C GLU A 298 14.01 -19.52 -14.91
N ARG A 299 13.30 -20.62 -14.65
CA ARG A 299 11.99 -20.89 -15.27
C ARG A 299 10.90 -20.01 -14.68
N VAL A 300 10.90 -19.82 -13.36
CA VAL A 300 9.96 -18.91 -12.69
C VAL A 300 10.18 -17.49 -13.20
N LYS A 301 11.43 -17.03 -13.24
CA LYS A 301 11.79 -15.73 -13.81
C LYS A 301 11.36 -15.58 -15.27
N GLU A 302 11.51 -16.63 -16.09
CA GLU A 302 11.04 -16.61 -17.48
C GLU A 302 9.52 -16.40 -17.56
N LEU A 303 8.74 -17.01 -16.66
CA LEU A 303 7.28 -16.84 -16.61
C LEU A 303 6.88 -15.45 -16.11
N GLU A 304 7.58 -14.93 -15.11
CA GLU A 304 7.42 -13.55 -14.63
C GLU A 304 7.72 -12.54 -15.76
N ASP A 305 8.84 -12.72 -16.45
CA ASP A 305 9.24 -11.89 -17.59
C ASP A 305 8.21 -11.98 -18.74
N GLN A 306 7.63 -13.17 -18.97
CA GLN A 306 6.55 -13.36 -19.95
C GLN A 306 5.25 -12.66 -19.54
N GLU A 307 4.89 -12.69 -18.26
CA GLU A 307 3.71 -12.00 -17.75
C GLU A 307 3.90 -10.48 -17.82
N GLU A 308 5.06 -9.97 -17.45
CA GLU A 308 5.41 -8.55 -17.57
C GLU A 308 5.46 -8.09 -19.03
N ALA A 309 6.01 -8.91 -19.93
CA ALA A 309 5.94 -8.66 -21.36
C ALA A 309 4.50 -8.64 -21.86
N ALA A 310 3.65 -9.57 -21.41
CA ALA A 310 2.22 -9.61 -21.76
C ALA A 310 1.46 -8.37 -21.23
N LYS A 311 1.79 -7.89 -20.02
CA LYS A 311 1.26 -6.63 -19.47
C LYS A 311 1.73 -5.41 -20.29
N ARG A 312 2.99 -5.39 -20.74
CA ARG A 312 3.51 -4.34 -21.64
C ARG A 312 2.87 -4.37 -23.01
N GLU A 313 2.60 -5.55 -23.56
CA GLU A 313 1.96 -5.76 -24.86
C GLU A 313 0.42 -5.83 -24.78
N GLN A 314 -0.15 -5.59 -23.59
CA GLN A 314 -1.58 -5.62 -23.32
C GLN A 314 -2.42 -4.93 -24.40
N THR A 315 -3.51 -5.59 -24.79
CA THR A 315 -4.55 -5.06 -25.67
C THR A 315 -5.91 -5.25 -25.04
N LEU A 316 -6.94 -4.57 -25.54
CA LEU A 316 -8.30 -4.79 -25.04
C LEU A 316 -8.74 -6.26 -25.20
N ARG A 317 -8.34 -6.92 -26.30
CA ARG A 317 -8.65 -8.33 -26.52
C ARG A 317 -7.92 -9.26 -25.56
N SER A 318 -6.66 -9.00 -25.21
CA SER A 318 -5.94 -9.86 -24.25
C SER A 318 -6.56 -9.82 -22.84
N ILE A 319 -7.24 -8.73 -22.51
CA ILE A 319 -7.97 -8.55 -21.24
C ILE A 319 -9.35 -9.22 -21.30
N LEU A 320 -10.15 -8.88 -22.32
CA LEU A 320 -11.58 -9.22 -22.33
C LEU A 320 -11.95 -10.46 -23.14
N VAL A 321 -11.09 -10.97 -24.02
CA VAL A 321 -11.37 -12.17 -24.82
C VAL A 321 -10.79 -13.41 -24.14
N SER A 322 -11.59 -14.45 -24.02
CA SER A 322 -11.18 -15.77 -23.58
C SER A 322 -11.46 -16.81 -24.66
N HIS A 323 -10.94 -18.03 -24.49
CA HIS A 323 -11.21 -19.14 -25.42
C HIS A 323 -12.71 -19.46 -25.57
N SER A 324 -13.54 -19.08 -24.58
CA SER A 324 -14.97 -19.35 -24.54
C SER A 324 -15.85 -18.12 -24.80
N ARG A 325 -15.29 -16.90 -24.85
CA ARG A 325 -16.05 -15.65 -24.95
C ARG A 325 -15.25 -14.54 -25.62
N ASP A 326 -15.86 -13.89 -26.60
CA ASP A 326 -15.36 -12.71 -27.30
C ASP A 326 -16.33 -11.52 -27.25
N PHE A 327 -17.33 -11.57 -26.37
CA PHE A 327 -18.39 -10.57 -26.23
C PHE A 327 -18.54 -10.07 -24.79
N VAL A 328 -19.18 -8.92 -24.62
CA VAL A 328 -19.75 -8.40 -23.36
C VAL A 328 -21.27 -8.38 -23.46
N ILE A 329 -21.98 -8.27 -22.32
CA ILE A 329 -23.43 -8.19 -22.29
C ILE A 329 -23.89 -6.74 -22.06
N SER A 330 -24.93 -6.32 -22.77
CA SER A 330 -25.63 -5.06 -22.52
C SER A 330 -26.72 -5.24 -21.45
N PRO A 331 -27.27 -4.16 -20.87
CA PRO A 331 -28.38 -4.24 -19.90
C PRO A 331 -29.62 -4.97 -20.43
N ASP A 332 -29.90 -4.85 -21.72
CA ASP A 332 -30.97 -5.59 -22.42
C ASP A 332 -30.65 -7.09 -22.65
N GLY A 333 -29.49 -7.58 -22.24
CA GLY A 333 -29.02 -8.95 -22.44
C GLY A 333 -28.44 -9.25 -23.82
N ASN A 334 -28.25 -8.24 -24.68
CA ASN A 334 -27.63 -8.44 -25.99
C ASN A 334 -26.13 -8.65 -25.86
N LYS A 335 -25.57 -9.50 -26.73
CA LYS A 335 -24.12 -9.74 -26.81
C LYS A 335 -23.49 -8.76 -27.77
N VAL A 336 -22.47 -8.03 -27.31
CA VAL A 336 -21.70 -7.05 -28.09
C VAL A 336 -20.27 -7.55 -28.22
N ALA A 337 -19.73 -7.64 -29.45
CA ALA A 337 -18.39 -8.17 -29.65
C ALA A 337 -17.34 -7.21 -29.07
N VAL A 338 -16.30 -7.76 -28.42
CA VAL A 338 -15.20 -6.96 -27.84
C VAL A 338 -14.50 -6.11 -28.91
N SER A 339 -14.46 -6.56 -30.16
CA SER A 339 -13.93 -5.80 -31.29
C SER A 339 -14.65 -4.46 -31.54
N GLU A 340 -15.93 -4.34 -31.16
CA GLU A 340 -16.70 -3.09 -31.29
C GLU A 340 -16.32 -2.04 -30.24
N LEU A 341 -15.56 -2.45 -29.21
CA LEU A 341 -15.06 -1.61 -28.14
C LEU A 341 -13.61 -1.16 -28.37
N GLU A 342 -12.91 -1.72 -29.36
CA GLU A 342 -11.54 -1.34 -29.69
C GLU A 342 -11.45 0.13 -30.11
N GLY A 343 -10.41 0.83 -29.66
CA GLY A 343 -10.23 2.26 -29.93
C GLY A 343 -11.04 3.19 -29.03
N LYS A 344 -11.84 2.66 -28.09
CA LYS A 344 -12.51 3.44 -27.05
C LYS A 344 -11.73 3.40 -25.74
N THR A 345 -11.92 4.41 -24.89
CA THR A 345 -11.47 4.35 -23.50
C THR A 345 -12.46 3.49 -22.72
N ILE A 346 -11.97 2.47 -22.01
CA ILE A 346 -12.79 1.48 -21.30
C ILE A 346 -12.53 1.58 -19.80
N GLY A 347 -13.58 1.76 -19.00
CA GLY A 347 -13.53 1.58 -17.55
C GLY A 347 -13.94 0.16 -17.17
N LEU A 348 -13.02 -0.64 -16.62
CA LEU A 348 -13.34 -1.93 -16.00
C LEU A 348 -13.75 -1.66 -14.54
N TYR A 349 -15.03 -1.81 -14.24
CA TYR A 349 -15.60 -1.49 -12.95
C TYR A 349 -15.78 -2.75 -12.11
N PHE A 350 -14.92 -2.95 -11.12
CA PHE A 350 -14.98 -4.06 -10.18
C PHE A 350 -15.88 -3.65 -9.01
N SER A 351 -16.98 -4.39 -8.84
CA SER A 351 -18.01 -4.07 -7.86
C SER A 351 -18.65 -5.32 -7.29
N ASP A 352 -19.08 -5.18 -6.04
CA ASP A 352 -19.91 -6.11 -5.29
C ASP A 352 -21.08 -5.28 -4.74
N SER A 353 -22.31 -5.67 -5.09
CA SER A 353 -23.56 -5.00 -4.75
C SER A 353 -23.84 -4.96 -3.25
N SER A 354 -23.29 -5.91 -2.48
CA SER A 354 -23.41 -5.97 -1.03
C SER A 354 -22.47 -5.01 -0.31
N TYR A 355 -21.44 -4.51 -1.00
CA TYR A 355 -20.41 -3.67 -0.40
C TYR A 355 -20.82 -2.19 -0.37
N LYS A 356 -20.89 -1.61 0.84
CA LYS A 356 -21.42 -0.25 1.07
C LYS A 356 -20.72 0.82 0.22
N SER A 357 -19.41 0.75 0.08
CA SER A 357 -18.65 1.72 -0.73
C SER A 357 -19.04 1.67 -2.21
N CYS A 358 -19.39 0.49 -2.74
CA CYS A 358 -19.87 0.34 -4.11
C CYS A 358 -21.26 0.98 -4.29
N VAL A 359 -22.15 0.79 -3.30
CA VAL A 359 -23.49 1.41 -3.28
C VAL A 359 -23.39 2.95 -3.27
N GLU A 360 -22.44 3.50 -2.52
CA GLU A 360 -22.24 4.96 -2.44
C GLU A 360 -21.57 5.54 -3.70
N PHE A 361 -20.71 4.77 -4.38
CA PHE A 361 -19.94 5.24 -5.53
C PHE A 361 -20.68 5.09 -6.87
N THR A 362 -21.43 4.00 -7.07
CA THR A 362 -22.08 3.68 -8.36
C THR A 362 -22.90 4.85 -8.93
N PRO A 363 -23.73 5.60 -8.14
CA PRO A 363 -24.46 6.75 -8.66
C PRO A 363 -23.55 7.85 -9.24
N LYS A 364 -22.40 8.12 -8.61
CA LYS A 364 -21.43 9.11 -9.11
C LYS A 364 -20.83 8.67 -10.45
N LEU A 365 -20.59 7.37 -10.59
CA LEU A 365 -20.06 6.81 -11.84
C LEU A 365 -21.10 6.86 -12.96
N VAL A 366 -22.39 6.62 -12.66
CA VAL A 366 -23.51 6.79 -13.61
C VAL A 366 -23.58 8.24 -14.10
N GLU A 367 -23.56 9.23 -13.19
CA GLU A 367 -23.61 10.65 -13.55
C GLU A 367 -22.45 11.03 -14.49
N LEU A 368 -21.22 10.61 -14.16
CA LEU A 368 -20.05 10.83 -15.01
C LEU A 368 -20.20 10.17 -16.39
N TYR A 369 -20.67 8.93 -16.42
CA TYR A 369 -20.85 8.18 -17.66
C TYR A 369 -21.85 8.89 -18.58
N GLU A 370 -23.04 9.23 -18.08
CA GLU A 370 -24.07 9.92 -18.85
C GLU A 370 -23.58 11.27 -19.37
N GLU A 371 -22.83 12.03 -18.57
CA GLU A 371 -22.26 13.31 -19.00
C GLU A 371 -21.26 13.14 -20.14
N LEU A 372 -20.36 12.14 -20.06
CA LEU A 372 -19.41 11.83 -21.13
C LEU A 372 -20.14 11.37 -22.41
N LYS A 373 -21.19 10.55 -22.28
CA LYS A 373 -22.02 10.16 -23.43
C LYS A 373 -22.72 11.36 -24.06
N ALA A 374 -23.25 12.28 -23.25
CA ALA A 374 -23.89 13.50 -23.74
C ALA A 374 -22.91 14.44 -24.47
N LYS A 375 -21.64 14.44 -24.07
CA LYS A 375 -20.54 15.15 -24.76
C LYS A 375 -20.04 14.45 -26.02
N GLY A 376 -20.47 13.21 -26.28
CA GLY A 376 -20.04 12.41 -27.42
C GLY A 376 -18.65 11.80 -27.26
N GLU A 377 -18.17 11.66 -26.02
CA GLU A 377 -16.86 11.08 -25.73
C GLU A 377 -16.89 9.55 -25.90
N ASN A 378 -15.77 9.01 -26.38
CA ASN A 378 -15.60 7.57 -26.61
C ASN A 378 -15.22 6.83 -25.32
N PHE A 379 -16.11 6.86 -24.33
CA PHE A 379 -15.96 6.17 -23.06
C PHE A 379 -17.05 5.10 -22.89
N GLU A 380 -16.63 3.87 -22.56
CA GLU A 380 -17.54 2.78 -22.19
C GLU A 380 -17.13 2.18 -20.85
N ILE A 381 -18.09 1.68 -20.09
CA ILE A 381 -17.83 0.94 -18.86
C ILE A 381 -18.18 -0.53 -19.07
N ILE A 382 -17.39 -1.42 -18.47
CA ILE A 382 -17.65 -2.85 -18.39
C ILE A 382 -17.60 -3.22 -16.91
N LEU A 383 -18.77 -3.52 -16.35
CA LEU A 383 -18.91 -4.05 -15.00
C LEU A 383 -18.32 -5.47 -14.95
N ILE A 384 -17.41 -5.67 -14.00
CA ILE A 384 -16.85 -6.96 -13.62
C ILE A 384 -17.54 -7.35 -12.32
N PRO A 385 -18.61 -8.17 -12.37
CA PRO A 385 -19.34 -8.55 -11.17
C PRO A 385 -18.49 -9.48 -10.32
N LEU A 386 -18.37 -9.16 -9.03
CA LEU A 386 -17.77 -10.01 -8.01
C LEU A 386 -18.85 -10.63 -7.09
N ASP A 387 -20.12 -10.33 -7.35
CA ASP A 387 -21.26 -10.92 -6.66
C ASP A 387 -21.39 -12.43 -6.96
N ASP A 388 -21.67 -13.22 -5.92
CA ASP A 388 -22.01 -14.65 -6.07
C ASP A 388 -23.49 -14.88 -6.43
N ASP A 389 -24.34 -13.86 -6.28
CA ASP A 389 -25.79 -13.95 -6.46
C ASP A 389 -26.27 -13.43 -7.83
N GLU A 390 -26.65 -14.37 -8.69
CA GLU A 390 -27.06 -14.13 -10.08
C GLU A 390 -28.39 -13.39 -10.20
N GLU A 391 -29.35 -13.63 -9.30
CA GLU A 391 -30.67 -13.01 -9.39
C GLU A 391 -30.61 -11.52 -9.00
N SER A 392 -29.87 -11.17 -7.94
CA SER A 392 -29.66 -9.78 -7.54
C SER A 392 -28.86 -9.00 -8.60
N PHE A 393 -27.79 -9.61 -9.13
CA PHE A 393 -27.01 -9.00 -10.21
C PHE A 393 -27.88 -8.65 -11.43
N GLU A 394 -28.71 -9.58 -11.92
CA GLU A 394 -29.55 -9.33 -13.09
C GLU A 394 -30.59 -8.22 -12.87
N GLN A 395 -31.10 -8.07 -11.64
CA GLN A 395 -32.04 -7.01 -11.30
C GLN A 395 -31.38 -5.64 -11.28
N ASP A 396 -30.20 -5.54 -10.67
CA ASP A 396 -29.46 -4.29 -10.55
C ASP A 396 -28.84 -3.88 -11.90
N PHE A 397 -28.26 -4.83 -12.63
CA PHE A 397 -27.60 -4.59 -13.91
C PHE A 397 -28.53 -4.05 -14.99
N LYS A 398 -29.81 -4.45 -15.01
CA LYS A 398 -30.81 -3.94 -15.97
C LYS A 398 -30.99 -2.42 -15.94
N ASN A 399 -30.66 -1.79 -14.81
CA ASN A 399 -30.78 -0.35 -14.64
C ASN A 399 -29.47 0.40 -14.92
N MET A 400 -28.37 -0.33 -15.23
CA MET A 400 -27.07 0.27 -15.49
C MET A 400 -26.97 0.77 -16.93
N PRO A 401 -26.26 1.88 -17.21
CA PRO A 401 -26.16 2.43 -18.55
C PRO A 401 -25.03 1.81 -19.40
N TRP A 402 -24.34 0.80 -18.88
CA TRP A 402 -23.09 0.26 -19.42
C TRP A 402 -23.08 -1.26 -19.58
N PHE A 403 -22.00 -1.82 -20.10
CA PHE A 403 -21.86 -3.26 -20.34
C PHE A 403 -21.42 -4.02 -19.08
N ALA A 404 -21.51 -5.35 -19.11
CA ALA A 404 -20.91 -6.22 -18.09
C ALA A 404 -20.28 -7.47 -18.70
N LEU A 405 -19.42 -8.14 -17.94
CA LEU A 405 -19.16 -9.55 -18.15
C LEU A 405 -20.34 -10.38 -17.61
N PRO A 406 -20.64 -11.55 -18.21
CA PRO A 406 -21.60 -12.48 -17.63
C PRO A 406 -21.19 -12.86 -16.20
N ILE A 407 -22.17 -13.02 -15.30
CA ILE A 407 -21.88 -13.50 -13.95
C ILE A 407 -21.30 -14.92 -13.99
N LYS A 408 -20.37 -15.22 -13.08
CA LYS A 408 -19.60 -16.49 -13.04
C LYS A 408 -18.72 -16.75 -14.27
N ASP A 409 -18.45 -15.74 -15.10
CA ASP A 409 -17.41 -15.85 -16.11
C ASP A 409 -16.05 -15.99 -15.41
N LYS A 410 -15.32 -17.06 -15.73
CA LYS A 410 -13.99 -17.33 -15.16
C LYS A 410 -12.97 -16.20 -15.43
N SER A 411 -13.26 -15.33 -16.39
CA SER A 411 -12.45 -14.15 -16.66
C SER A 411 -12.53 -13.14 -15.51
N CYS A 412 -13.61 -13.09 -14.71
CA CYS A 412 -13.73 -12.15 -13.59
C CYS A 412 -12.63 -12.39 -12.54
N GLU A 413 -12.46 -13.63 -12.05
CA GLU A 413 -11.38 -14.02 -11.12
C GLU A 413 -9.98 -13.76 -11.71
N LYS A 414 -9.80 -14.08 -13.01
CA LYS A 414 -8.55 -13.82 -13.71
C LYS A 414 -8.23 -12.32 -13.76
N LEU A 415 -9.23 -11.47 -14.02
CA LEU A 415 -9.06 -10.03 -14.12
C LEU A 415 -8.81 -9.39 -12.75
N ASP A 416 -9.47 -9.88 -11.70
CA ASP A 416 -9.22 -9.51 -10.32
C ASP A 416 -7.74 -9.74 -9.94
N SER A 417 -7.23 -10.94 -10.26
CA SER A 417 -5.82 -11.28 -10.06
C SER A 417 -4.88 -10.44 -10.93
N TYR A 418 -5.18 -10.31 -12.23
CA TYR A 418 -4.33 -9.58 -13.20
C TYR A 418 -4.15 -8.10 -12.84
N PHE A 419 -5.19 -7.46 -12.30
CA PHE A 419 -5.14 -6.05 -11.89
C PHE A 419 -4.83 -5.86 -10.40
N GLU A 420 -4.59 -6.95 -9.66
CA GLU A 420 -4.25 -6.93 -8.23
C GLU A 420 -5.27 -6.13 -7.41
N ILE A 421 -6.56 -6.41 -7.64
CA ILE A 421 -7.65 -5.69 -6.98
C ILE A 421 -7.61 -6.00 -5.49
N SER A 422 -7.42 -4.95 -4.68
CA SER A 422 -7.27 -5.05 -3.22
C SER A 422 -8.33 -4.29 -2.44
N VAL A 423 -9.12 -3.45 -3.12
CA VAL A 423 -10.15 -2.60 -2.51
C VAL A 423 -11.35 -2.49 -3.46
N LEU A 424 -12.55 -2.38 -2.89
CA LEU A 424 -13.78 -2.17 -3.65
C LEU A 424 -14.49 -0.88 -3.23
N PRO A 425 -15.11 -0.15 -4.18
CA PRO A 425 -15.03 -0.39 -5.63
C PRO A 425 -13.65 -0.05 -6.21
N THR A 426 -13.31 -0.65 -7.36
CA THR A 426 -12.15 -0.25 -8.17
C THR A 426 -12.56 -0.02 -9.63
N LEU A 427 -12.05 1.05 -10.23
CA LEU A 427 -12.29 1.39 -11.63
C LEU A 427 -10.95 1.42 -12.39
N VAL A 428 -10.61 0.36 -13.11
CA VAL A 428 -9.40 0.33 -13.94
C VAL A 428 -9.69 1.02 -15.27
N ILE A 429 -8.87 1.98 -15.68
CA ILE A 429 -9.05 2.66 -16.97
C ILE A 429 -8.08 2.10 -18.00
N ILE A 430 -8.63 1.61 -19.10
CA ILE A 430 -7.92 1.15 -20.29
C ILE A 430 -8.06 2.21 -21.38
N GLY A 431 -6.94 2.66 -21.93
CA GLY A 431 -6.89 3.63 -22.99
C GLY A 431 -7.34 3.07 -24.35
N PRO A 432 -7.56 3.95 -25.35
CA PRO A 432 -7.92 3.55 -26.71
C PRO A 432 -6.95 2.57 -27.38
N ASP A 433 -5.68 2.59 -26.96
CA ASP A 433 -4.62 1.69 -27.42
C ASP A 433 -4.62 0.31 -26.72
N GLY A 434 -5.54 0.09 -25.79
CA GLY A 434 -5.65 -1.13 -25.00
C GLY A 434 -4.72 -1.19 -23.79
N LYS A 435 -3.94 -0.13 -23.51
CA LYS A 435 -3.04 -0.06 -22.35
C LYS A 435 -3.76 0.46 -21.11
N THR A 436 -3.31 0.02 -19.95
CA THR A 436 -3.83 0.52 -18.68
C THR A 436 -3.33 1.95 -18.43
N LEU A 437 -4.24 2.91 -18.39
CA LEU A 437 -3.94 4.31 -18.06
C LEU A 437 -3.93 4.55 -16.55
N THR A 438 -4.81 3.89 -15.81
CA THR A 438 -4.98 4.06 -14.37
C THR A 438 -5.46 2.75 -13.74
N LYS A 439 -4.76 2.28 -12.70
CA LYS A 439 -5.13 1.06 -11.96
C LYS A 439 -6.33 1.26 -11.02
N ASN A 440 -6.61 2.49 -10.59
CA ASN A 440 -7.84 2.83 -9.86
C ASN A 440 -8.26 4.28 -10.06
N GLY A 441 -9.32 4.50 -10.84
CA GLY A 441 -9.89 5.80 -11.18
C GLY A 441 -10.95 6.30 -10.20
N VAL A 442 -11.35 5.50 -9.20
CA VAL A 442 -12.36 5.90 -8.20
C VAL A 442 -12.03 7.24 -7.52
N PRO A 443 -10.78 7.50 -7.06
CA PRO A 443 -10.44 8.79 -6.46
C PRO A 443 -10.57 9.95 -7.44
N ALA A 444 -10.23 9.74 -8.72
CA ALA A 444 -10.31 10.76 -9.75
C ALA A 444 -11.78 11.10 -10.07
N VAL A 445 -12.65 10.10 -10.18
CA VAL A 445 -14.11 10.30 -10.36
C VAL A 445 -14.69 11.04 -9.15
N ALA A 446 -14.30 10.65 -7.94
CA ALA A 446 -14.81 11.27 -6.71
C ALA A 446 -14.36 12.73 -6.54
N SER A 447 -13.16 13.07 -7.00
CA SER A 447 -12.55 14.40 -6.78
C SER A 447 -12.78 15.38 -7.93
N TYR A 448 -12.71 14.89 -9.17
CA TYR A 448 -12.68 15.72 -10.38
C TYR A 448 -13.88 15.47 -11.30
N GLU A 449 -14.74 14.50 -10.98
CA GLU A 449 -15.94 14.18 -11.76
C GLU A 449 -15.57 14.02 -13.26
N VAL A 450 -16.34 14.62 -14.16
CA VAL A 450 -16.12 14.57 -15.62
C VAL A 450 -14.77 15.16 -16.07
N LEU A 451 -14.16 16.04 -15.27
CA LEU A 451 -12.89 16.69 -15.62
C LEU A 451 -11.71 15.73 -15.59
N ALA A 452 -11.87 14.58 -14.91
CA ALA A 452 -10.88 13.51 -14.87
C ALA A 452 -10.63 12.91 -16.26
N TYR A 453 -11.60 12.96 -17.19
CA TYR A 453 -11.43 12.45 -18.54
C TYR A 453 -10.34 13.23 -19.31
N PRO A 454 -9.42 12.56 -20.04
CA PRO A 454 -9.42 11.14 -20.44
C PRO A 454 -8.72 10.16 -19.48
N PHE A 455 -8.56 10.51 -18.20
CA PHE A 455 -7.92 9.70 -17.16
C PHE A 455 -6.45 9.36 -17.47
N THR A 456 -5.75 10.27 -18.14
CA THR A 456 -4.32 10.13 -18.41
C THR A 456 -3.47 10.76 -17.29
N PRO A 457 -2.23 10.30 -17.09
CA PRO A 457 -1.31 10.92 -16.15
C PRO A 457 -1.13 12.43 -16.37
N GLU A 458 -1.08 12.86 -17.64
CA GLU A 458 -0.95 14.28 -18.00
C GLU A 458 -2.18 15.08 -17.59
N LYS A 459 -3.38 14.50 -17.73
CA LYS A 459 -4.62 15.17 -17.33
C LYS A 459 -4.69 15.33 -15.82
N PHE A 460 -4.27 14.32 -15.06
CA PHE A 460 -4.20 14.42 -13.60
C PHE A 460 -3.17 15.45 -13.15
N LYS A 461 -2.02 15.53 -13.83
CA LYS A 461 -1.04 16.58 -13.57
C LYS A 461 -1.63 17.98 -13.81
N GLU A 462 -2.34 18.18 -14.92
CA GLU A 462 -3.04 19.45 -15.21
C GLU A 462 -4.05 19.81 -14.10
N LEU A 463 -4.86 18.85 -13.66
CA LEU A 463 -5.87 19.08 -12.61
C LEU A 463 -5.23 19.43 -11.27
N LEU A 464 -4.12 18.79 -10.92
CA LEU A 464 -3.36 19.10 -9.70
C LEU A 464 -2.73 20.50 -9.77
N GLU A 465 -2.23 20.91 -10.94
CA GLU A 465 -1.71 22.27 -11.14
C GLU A 465 -2.83 23.33 -11.00
N ILE A 466 -4.02 23.05 -11.53
CA ILE A 466 -5.20 23.92 -11.37
C ILE A 466 -5.63 24.00 -9.90
N GLU A 467 -5.67 22.86 -9.21
CA GLU A 467 -6.02 22.81 -7.78
C GLU A 467 -5.05 23.65 -6.96
N LYS A 468 -3.74 23.44 -7.15
CA LYS A 468 -2.71 24.23 -6.49
C LYS A 468 -2.82 25.72 -6.79
N ALA A 469 -3.07 26.09 -8.05
CA ALA A 469 -3.27 27.48 -8.44
C ALA A 469 -4.52 28.09 -7.78
N ASN A 470 -5.60 27.31 -7.63
CA ASN A 470 -6.82 27.75 -6.94
C ASN A 470 -6.58 27.93 -5.44
N GLU A 471 -5.83 27.03 -4.80
CA GLU A 471 -5.43 27.16 -3.39
C GLU A 471 -4.54 28.40 -3.16
N GLU A 472 -3.60 28.65 -4.06
CA GLU A 472 -2.75 29.84 -4.03
C GLU A 472 -3.55 31.12 -4.27
N ALA A 473 -4.56 31.09 -5.14
CA ALA A 473 -5.43 32.21 -5.43
C ALA A 473 -6.56 32.41 -4.38
N GLN A 474 -6.73 31.48 -3.44
CA GLN A 474 -7.81 31.53 -2.44
C GLN A 474 -7.73 32.81 -1.61
N THR A 475 -8.83 33.55 -1.59
CA THR A 475 -9.07 34.67 -0.66
C THR A 475 -10.30 34.40 0.20
N LEU A 476 -10.47 35.16 1.28
CA LEU A 476 -11.64 35.02 2.14
C LEU A 476 -12.93 35.31 1.38
N GLU A 477 -12.92 36.31 0.49
CA GLU A 477 -14.04 36.66 -0.35
C GLU A 477 -14.35 35.59 -1.39
N SER A 478 -13.33 34.95 -1.96
CA SER A 478 -13.55 33.86 -2.94
C SER A 478 -14.36 32.69 -2.37
N ILE A 479 -14.30 32.48 -1.04
CA ILE A 479 -15.00 31.39 -0.36
C ILE A 479 -16.27 31.87 0.39
N LEU A 480 -16.33 33.12 0.85
CA LEU A 480 -17.46 33.66 1.63
C LEU A 480 -18.35 34.65 0.88
N VAL A 481 -18.09 34.99 -0.38
CA VAL A 481 -18.94 35.89 -1.18
C VAL A 481 -19.55 35.17 -2.37
N LEU A 482 -20.88 35.25 -2.50
CA LEU A 482 -21.61 34.75 -3.68
C LEU A 482 -22.66 35.78 -4.13
N GLY A 483 -22.31 36.60 -5.12
CA GLY A 483 -23.18 37.66 -5.61
C GLY A 483 -23.53 38.66 -4.49
N ALA A 484 -24.82 38.76 -4.16
CA ALA A 484 -25.31 39.62 -3.07
C ALA A 484 -25.10 39.03 -1.67
N LEU A 485 -24.77 37.73 -1.55
CA LEU A 485 -24.45 37.09 -0.27
C LEU A 485 -23.01 37.39 0.12
N ASN A 486 -22.80 38.58 0.70
CA ASN A 486 -21.47 39.12 1.04
C ASN A 486 -21.32 39.51 2.52
N PHE A 487 -22.17 38.95 3.39
CA PHE A 487 -22.18 39.22 4.83
C PHE A 487 -22.28 37.93 5.66
N VAL A 488 -22.00 38.02 6.95
CA VAL A 488 -22.32 37.00 7.98
C VAL A 488 -23.18 37.66 9.06
N ILE A 489 -23.75 36.88 9.99
CA ILE A 489 -24.65 37.40 11.02
C ILE A 489 -24.09 37.22 12.44
N ARG A 490 -24.41 38.16 13.32
CA ARG A 490 -24.29 38.01 14.78
C ARG A 490 -25.50 37.27 15.35
N SER A 491 -25.40 36.85 16.62
CA SER A 491 -26.50 36.20 17.34
C SER A 491 -27.75 37.07 17.52
N ASP A 492 -27.62 38.40 17.43
CA ASP A 492 -28.75 39.35 17.43
C ASP A 492 -29.34 39.59 16.02
N GLY A 493 -28.83 38.91 14.99
CA GLY A 493 -29.25 39.05 13.60
C GLY A 493 -28.58 40.19 12.83
N THR A 494 -27.69 40.97 13.46
CA THR A 494 -26.97 42.05 12.78
C THR A 494 -26.03 41.50 11.71
N GLU A 495 -26.11 42.04 10.50
CA GLU A 495 -25.23 41.69 9.39
C GLU A 495 -23.84 42.34 9.53
N VAL A 496 -22.80 41.56 9.24
CA VAL A 496 -21.40 41.97 9.21
C VAL A 496 -20.85 41.68 7.82
N PRO A 497 -20.46 42.69 7.03
CA PRO A 497 -19.87 42.50 5.71
C PRO A 497 -18.60 41.63 5.77
N VAL A 498 -18.43 40.69 4.83
CA VAL A 498 -17.24 39.83 4.74
C VAL A 498 -15.97 40.65 4.57
N SER A 499 -16.05 41.83 3.94
CA SER A 499 -14.92 42.76 3.79
C SER A 499 -14.34 43.23 5.14
N GLU A 500 -15.13 43.24 6.23
CA GLU A 500 -14.65 43.57 7.58
C GLU A 500 -13.90 42.41 8.26
N LEU A 501 -13.92 41.22 7.64
CA LEU A 501 -13.24 40.02 8.12
C LEU A 501 -11.94 39.76 7.35
N VAL A 502 -11.68 40.48 6.26
CA VAL A 502 -10.44 40.36 5.49
C VAL A 502 -9.25 40.78 6.34
N GLY A 503 -8.17 40.01 6.31
CA GLY A 503 -6.99 40.25 7.17
C GLY A 503 -7.11 39.66 8.58
N LYS A 504 -8.20 38.98 8.92
CA LYS A 504 -8.39 38.30 10.22
C LYS A 504 -8.07 36.81 10.11
N ASN A 505 -7.76 36.21 11.26
CA ASN A 505 -7.69 34.75 11.37
C ASN A 505 -9.12 34.22 11.58
N ILE A 506 -9.63 33.45 10.62
CA ILE A 506 -11.01 32.97 10.64
C ILE A 506 -11.03 31.46 10.86
N LEU A 507 -11.82 31.00 11.82
CA LEU A 507 -12.14 29.58 11.97
C LEU A 507 -13.53 29.30 11.42
N LEU A 508 -13.61 28.53 10.34
CA LEU A 508 -14.88 28.03 9.80
C LEU A 508 -15.28 26.78 10.59
N TYR A 509 -16.39 26.84 11.33
CA TYR A 509 -16.86 25.77 12.20
C TYR A 509 -18.15 25.13 11.66
N PHE A 510 -18.01 23.96 11.03
CA PHE A 510 -19.12 23.15 10.52
C PHE A 510 -19.66 22.26 11.63
N SER A 511 -20.90 22.50 12.04
CA SER A 511 -21.48 21.84 13.21
C SER A 511 -23.00 21.77 13.13
N ALA A 512 -23.63 20.96 13.98
CA ALA A 512 -25.08 20.89 14.08
C ALA A 512 -25.51 20.48 15.49
N HIS A 513 -26.65 20.99 15.94
CA HIS A 513 -27.20 20.75 17.26
C HIS A 513 -27.57 19.28 17.49
N TRP A 514 -28.12 18.61 16.48
CA TRP A 514 -28.50 17.20 16.56
C TRP A 514 -27.31 16.25 16.76
N SER A 515 -26.09 16.74 16.52
CA SER A 515 -24.89 15.94 16.61
C SER A 515 -24.27 15.95 18.01
N ARG A 516 -24.18 14.77 18.64
CA ARG A 516 -23.61 14.62 19.99
C ARG A 516 -22.12 15.02 20.07
N PRO A 517 -21.22 14.57 19.17
CA PRO A 517 -19.82 14.99 19.21
C PRO A 517 -19.65 16.51 19.07
N CYS A 518 -20.42 17.17 18.19
CA CYS A 518 -20.46 18.63 18.06
C CYS A 518 -20.80 19.33 19.39
N ARG A 519 -21.87 18.89 20.06
CA ARG A 519 -22.27 19.46 21.35
C ARG A 519 -21.22 19.24 22.44
N SER A 520 -20.54 18.10 22.45
CA SER A 520 -19.45 17.86 23.41
C SER A 520 -18.20 18.70 23.16
N PHE A 521 -17.95 19.08 21.90
CA PHE A 521 -16.80 19.91 21.52
C PHE A 521 -17.03 21.40 21.78
N LEU A 522 -18.29 21.86 21.67
CA LEU A 522 -18.63 23.29 21.75
C LEU A 522 -18.09 24.01 23.02
N PRO A 523 -18.23 23.48 24.26
CA PRO A 523 -17.69 24.15 25.44
C PRO A 523 -16.18 24.36 25.38
N LYS A 524 -15.44 23.40 24.80
CA LYS A 524 -14.00 23.50 24.61
C LYS A 524 -13.65 24.57 23.58
N LEU A 525 -14.38 24.62 22.48
CA LEU A 525 -14.20 25.65 21.46
C LEU A 525 -14.51 27.06 21.98
N ILE A 526 -15.57 27.23 22.78
CA ILE A 526 -15.89 28.52 23.42
C ILE A 526 -14.74 28.98 24.32
N LYS A 527 -14.22 28.09 25.16
CA LYS A 527 -13.06 28.40 26.01
C LYS A 527 -11.87 28.84 25.17
N THR A 528 -11.50 28.04 24.16
CA THR A 528 -10.38 28.34 23.26
C THR A 528 -10.56 29.66 22.52
N TYR A 529 -11.79 29.97 22.08
CA TYR A 529 -12.09 31.25 21.42
C TYR A 529 -11.81 32.44 22.32
N HIS A 530 -12.24 32.40 23.59
CA HIS A 530 -11.95 33.46 24.54
C HIS A 530 -10.44 33.57 24.85
N ASP A 531 -9.77 32.44 25.11
CA ASP A 531 -8.34 32.41 25.39
C ASP A 531 -7.50 32.99 24.23
N ILE A 532 -7.91 32.76 22.97
CA ILE A 532 -7.26 33.35 21.78
C ILE A 532 -7.61 34.83 21.65
N LYS A 533 -8.90 35.23 21.76
CA LYS A 533 -9.34 36.63 21.64
C LYS A 533 -8.70 37.55 22.66
N GLU A 534 -8.38 37.06 23.86
CA GLU A 534 -7.63 37.83 24.87
C GLU A 534 -6.22 38.23 24.38
N LYS A 535 -5.60 37.42 23.54
CA LYS A 535 -4.25 37.64 22.98
C LYS A 535 -4.31 38.31 21.60
N ASP A 536 -5.31 37.97 20.79
CA ASP A 536 -5.48 38.43 19.43
C ASP A 536 -6.96 38.70 19.10
N ASN A 537 -7.34 39.98 19.13
CA ASN A 537 -8.69 40.42 18.78
C ASN A 537 -9.03 40.23 17.29
N SER A 538 -8.06 39.92 16.44
CA SER A 538 -8.25 39.65 15.01
C SER A 538 -8.62 38.20 14.71
N PHE A 539 -8.73 37.33 15.71
CA PHE A 539 -9.30 35.99 15.54
C PHE A 539 -10.83 36.04 15.50
N GLU A 540 -11.52 35.28 14.65
CA GLU A 540 -12.99 35.18 14.64
C GLU A 540 -13.44 33.77 14.25
N VAL A 541 -14.62 33.36 14.70
CA VAL A 541 -15.22 32.07 14.32
C VAL A 541 -16.48 32.35 13.49
N ILE A 542 -16.67 31.59 12.42
CA ILE A 542 -17.90 31.61 11.62
C ILE A 542 -18.54 30.23 11.71
N PHE A 543 -19.72 30.16 12.31
CA PHE A 543 -20.51 28.95 12.42
C PHE A 543 -21.24 28.67 11.10
N ILE A 544 -21.05 27.45 10.59
CA ILE A 544 -21.75 26.91 9.43
C ILE A 544 -22.62 25.75 9.89
N SER A 545 -23.92 26.05 10.03
CA SER A 545 -24.88 25.07 10.52
C SER A 545 -25.24 24.00 9.49
N GLY A 546 -25.18 22.75 9.94
CA GLY A 546 -25.78 21.56 9.32
C GLY A 546 -27.09 21.11 10.01
N ASP A 547 -27.77 22.01 10.71
CA ASP A 547 -29.08 21.75 11.29
C ASP A 547 -30.15 21.59 10.20
N ARG A 548 -31.24 20.92 10.57
CA ARG A 548 -32.31 20.56 9.63
C ARG A 548 -33.41 21.61 9.53
N ASP A 549 -33.44 22.55 10.46
CA ASP A 549 -34.46 23.58 10.58
C ASP A 549 -33.91 24.85 11.27
N GLN A 550 -34.60 25.97 11.05
CA GLN A 550 -34.24 27.29 11.56
C GLN A 550 -34.26 27.36 13.09
N LEU A 551 -35.19 26.67 13.77
CA LEU A 551 -35.33 26.75 15.22
C LEU A 551 -34.13 26.09 15.91
N SER A 552 -33.74 24.91 15.45
CA SER A 552 -32.54 24.21 15.91
C SER A 552 -31.28 25.05 15.72
N PHE A 553 -31.18 25.76 14.59
CA PHE A 553 -30.08 26.69 14.32
C PHE A 553 -30.07 27.85 15.31
N ASP A 554 -31.19 28.54 15.48
CA ASP A 554 -31.30 29.72 16.35
C ASP A 554 -30.99 29.35 17.82
N GLU A 555 -31.54 28.24 18.31
CA GLU A 555 -31.30 27.75 19.67
C GLU A 555 -29.81 27.48 19.89
N PHE A 556 -29.17 26.76 18.98
CA PHE A 556 -27.76 26.40 19.13
C PHE A 556 -26.82 27.60 18.96
N PHE A 557 -27.08 28.45 17.96
CA PHE A 557 -26.29 29.65 17.69
C PHE A 557 -26.39 30.69 18.81
N SER A 558 -27.54 30.78 19.51
CA SER A 558 -27.72 31.71 20.63
C SER A 558 -26.71 31.51 21.77
N SER A 559 -26.12 30.32 21.88
CA SER A 559 -25.10 29.99 22.89
C SER A 559 -23.66 30.32 22.45
N MET A 560 -23.46 30.77 21.22
CA MET A 560 -22.14 30.96 20.61
C MET A 560 -21.70 32.44 20.64
N PRO A 561 -20.45 32.75 21.01
CA PRO A 561 -19.96 34.13 21.13
C PRO A 561 -19.41 34.73 19.82
N TRP A 562 -19.75 34.15 18.66
CA TRP A 562 -19.12 34.44 17.36
C TRP A 562 -20.15 34.58 16.24
N LEU A 563 -19.68 34.68 14.99
CA LEU A 563 -20.52 34.93 13.81
C LEU A 563 -21.07 33.64 13.20
N ALA A 564 -22.08 33.73 12.34
CA ALA A 564 -22.60 32.60 11.58
C ALA A 564 -22.96 32.96 10.14
N LEU A 565 -22.98 31.96 9.26
CA LEU A 565 -23.74 32.08 8.02
C LEU A 565 -25.24 31.94 8.32
N PRO A 566 -26.12 32.72 7.67
CA PRO A 566 -27.56 32.52 7.76
C PRO A 566 -27.98 31.06 7.54
N PHE A 567 -29.07 30.62 8.17
CA PHE A 567 -29.49 29.22 8.08
C PHE A 567 -29.75 28.74 6.64
N SER A 568 -30.48 29.54 5.86
CA SER A 568 -30.87 29.23 4.47
C SER A 568 -29.81 29.63 3.44
N ASP A 569 -28.56 29.82 3.86
CA ASP A 569 -27.50 30.34 2.99
C ASP A 569 -26.95 29.28 2.01
N GLU A 570 -26.98 29.58 0.72
CA GLU A 570 -26.52 28.68 -0.32
C GLU A 570 -24.99 28.52 -0.36
N ARG A 571 -24.23 29.49 0.19
CA ARG A 571 -22.76 29.43 0.26
C ARG A 571 -22.28 28.20 1.04
N LYS A 572 -23.10 27.66 1.96
CA LYS A 572 -22.77 26.45 2.73
C LYS A 572 -22.43 25.25 1.83
N LYS A 573 -23.16 25.06 0.73
CA LYS A 573 -22.92 23.97 -0.21
C LYS A 573 -21.61 24.18 -0.98
N ASN A 574 -21.39 25.41 -1.43
CA ASN A 574 -20.17 25.77 -2.17
C ASN A 574 -18.92 25.64 -1.28
N LEU A 575 -18.99 26.11 -0.04
CA LEU A 575 -17.92 25.95 0.95
C LEU A 575 -17.54 24.50 1.20
N LYS A 576 -18.52 23.59 1.32
CA LYS A 576 -18.22 22.15 1.46
C LYS A 576 -17.50 21.58 0.24
N LYS A 577 -17.85 22.04 -0.96
CA LYS A 577 -17.18 21.61 -2.21
C LYS A 577 -15.75 22.15 -2.28
N ILE A 578 -15.58 23.47 -2.10
CA ILE A 578 -14.26 24.14 -2.15
C ILE A 578 -13.31 23.55 -1.10
N LEU A 579 -13.80 23.35 0.13
CA LEU A 579 -12.99 22.83 1.23
C LEU A 579 -13.02 21.30 1.34
N LYS A 580 -13.60 20.59 0.36
CA LYS A 580 -13.68 19.12 0.31
C LYS A 580 -14.16 18.48 1.63
N ILE A 581 -15.23 19.02 2.23
CA ILE A 581 -15.77 18.59 3.53
C ILE A 581 -16.95 17.64 3.32
N GLU A 582 -16.79 16.37 3.73
CA GLU A 582 -17.83 15.33 3.59
C GLU A 582 -18.79 15.21 4.81
N GLY A 583 -18.75 16.14 5.77
CA GLY A 583 -19.54 16.02 7.01
C GLY A 583 -19.87 17.33 7.72
N ILE A 584 -20.30 17.21 8.98
CA ILE A 584 -20.71 18.32 9.86
C ILE A 584 -19.91 18.37 11.19
N HIS A 585 -18.66 17.93 11.15
CA HIS A 585 -17.73 17.95 12.29
C HIS A 585 -16.35 18.45 11.84
N ALA A 586 -16.31 19.64 11.25
CA ALA A 586 -15.08 20.17 10.68
C ALA A 586 -14.80 21.58 11.23
N ALA A 587 -13.53 21.85 11.51
CA ALA A 587 -13.05 23.17 11.87
C ALA A 587 -11.82 23.47 11.00
N ILE A 588 -11.89 24.55 10.22
CA ILE A 588 -10.90 24.91 9.21
C ILE A 588 -10.38 26.31 9.52
N ALA A 589 -9.07 26.43 9.72
CA ALA A 589 -8.40 27.70 9.94
C ALA A 589 -8.09 28.35 8.58
N ILE A 590 -8.51 29.61 8.45
CA ILE A 590 -8.22 30.49 7.33
C ILE A 590 -7.36 31.63 7.89
N GLY A 591 -6.19 31.83 7.30
CA GLY A 591 -5.26 32.86 7.74
C GLY A 591 -5.65 34.26 7.27
N PRO A 592 -4.90 35.30 7.67
CA PRO A 592 -5.17 36.69 7.31
C PRO A 592 -5.18 36.96 5.80
N SER A 593 -4.43 36.17 5.03
CA SER A 593 -4.40 36.23 3.56
C SER A 593 -5.68 35.71 2.90
N GLY A 594 -6.56 35.06 3.66
CA GLY A 594 -7.73 34.35 3.14
C GLY A 594 -7.45 32.93 2.65
N ARG A 595 -6.20 32.45 2.78
CA ARG A 595 -5.80 31.08 2.46
C ARG A 595 -6.09 30.11 3.59
N THR A 596 -6.39 28.87 3.25
CA THR A 596 -6.55 27.77 4.20
C THR A 596 -5.20 27.45 4.83
N VAL A 597 -5.15 27.45 6.16
CA VAL A 597 -3.94 27.19 6.95
C VAL A 597 -3.94 25.75 7.44
N ASN A 598 -5.07 25.27 7.96
CA ASN A 598 -5.17 23.89 8.46
C ASN A 598 -6.64 23.42 8.47
N MET A 599 -6.88 22.18 8.08
CA MET A 599 -8.23 21.59 7.97
C MET A 599 -8.59 20.66 9.14
N LYS A 600 -7.65 20.37 10.03
CA LYS A 600 -7.79 19.41 11.15
C LYS A 600 -7.87 20.11 12.50
N VAL A 601 -8.30 21.38 12.53
CA VAL A 601 -8.26 22.24 13.73
C VAL A 601 -9.03 21.68 14.91
N GLY A 602 -10.11 20.93 14.66
CA GLY A 602 -10.88 20.26 15.72
C GLY A 602 -10.02 19.34 16.60
N ARG A 603 -9.09 18.58 15.99
CA ARG A 603 -8.14 17.73 16.74
C ARG A 603 -7.10 18.57 17.47
N LEU A 604 -6.57 19.62 16.82
CA LEU A 604 -5.56 20.50 17.41
C LEU A 604 -6.09 21.21 18.67
N ILE A 605 -7.32 21.72 18.62
CA ILE A 605 -7.99 22.29 19.79
C ILE A 605 -8.21 21.20 20.85
N ALA A 606 -8.54 19.97 20.45
CA ALA A 606 -8.72 18.87 21.39
C ALA A 606 -7.42 18.50 22.14
N ILE A 607 -6.25 18.68 21.53
CA ILE A 607 -4.95 18.35 22.13
C ILE A 607 -4.36 19.57 22.86
N TYR A 608 -4.13 20.68 22.13
CA TYR A 608 -3.37 21.84 22.61
C TYR A 608 -4.24 23.04 23.00
N GLY A 609 -5.55 23.00 22.73
CA GLY A 609 -6.46 24.12 23.05
C GLY A 609 -6.08 25.39 22.29
N ALA A 610 -5.95 26.52 23.02
CA ALA A 610 -5.62 27.81 22.44
C ALA A 610 -4.14 27.93 22.02
N ASP A 611 -3.25 27.08 22.54
CA ASP A 611 -1.82 27.18 22.23
C ASP A 611 -1.50 26.74 20.82
N ALA A 612 -2.39 25.96 20.18
CA ALA A 612 -2.32 25.62 18.77
C ALA A 612 -2.50 26.82 17.83
N TYR A 613 -3.06 27.94 18.29
CA TYR A 613 -3.18 29.17 17.49
C TYR A 613 -1.80 29.72 17.07
N PRO A 614 -1.56 30.12 15.81
CA PRO A 614 -2.52 30.38 14.72
C PRO A 614 -2.88 29.16 13.84
N PHE A 615 -2.66 27.94 14.33
CA PHE A 615 -2.93 26.66 13.66
C PHE A 615 -2.07 26.42 12.41
N THR A 616 -0.94 27.13 12.29
CA THR A 616 0.03 26.92 11.21
C THR A 616 0.89 25.69 11.51
N GLU A 617 1.37 25.02 10.46
CA GLU A 617 2.26 23.87 10.60
C GLU A 617 3.52 24.22 11.41
N GLU A 618 4.10 25.42 11.21
CA GLU A 618 5.26 25.87 11.99
C GLU A 618 4.97 26.00 13.49
N ARG A 619 3.75 26.42 13.86
CA ARG A 619 3.35 26.51 15.27
C ARG A 619 3.19 25.13 15.89
N LEU A 620 2.66 24.18 15.13
CA LEU A 620 2.46 22.81 15.59
C LEU A 620 3.80 22.12 15.85
N LYS A 621 4.77 22.26 14.94
CA LYS A 621 6.15 21.77 15.15
C LYS A 621 6.74 22.28 16.45
N HIS A 622 6.60 23.57 16.74
CA HIS A 622 7.11 24.15 17.99
C HIS A 622 6.42 23.59 19.24
N LEU A 623 5.12 23.27 19.17
CA LEU A 623 4.41 22.65 20.30
C LEU A 623 4.84 21.20 20.52
N ASP A 624 5.11 20.47 19.44
CA ASP A 624 5.59 19.09 19.53
C ASP A 624 7.01 19.05 20.11
N GLU A 625 7.91 19.96 19.69
CA GLU A 625 9.23 20.14 20.30
C GLU A 625 9.14 20.48 21.80
N GLU A 626 8.22 21.37 22.20
CA GLU A 626 7.98 21.70 23.61
C GLU A 626 7.52 20.46 24.41
N LEU A 627 6.62 19.64 23.84
CA LEU A 627 6.15 18.41 24.47
C LEU A 627 7.26 17.37 24.60
N GLU A 628 8.12 17.22 23.59
CA GLU A 628 9.28 16.33 23.64
C GLU A 628 10.29 16.75 24.71
N GLU A 629 10.58 18.04 24.82
CA GLU A 629 11.46 18.58 25.86
C GLU A 629 10.87 18.41 27.27
N MET A 630 9.54 18.58 27.42
CA MET A 630 8.84 18.29 28.67
C MET A 630 8.89 16.79 29.02
N ALA A 631 8.73 15.91 28.04
CA ALA A 631 8.80 14.45 28.23
C ALA A 631 10.20 14.01 28.69
N LYS A 632 11.27 14.65 28.19
CA LYS A 632 12.67 14.42 28.64
C LYS A 632 12.89 14.79 30.10
N GLN A 633 12.09 15.69 30.67
CA GLN A 633 12.20 16.17 32.06
C GLN A 633 11.33 15.38 33.06
N TRP A 634 10.50 14.44 32.60
CA TRP A 634 9.68 13.64 33.51
C TRP A 634 10.52 12.61 34.28
N PRO A 635 10.45 12.59 35.63
CA PRO A 635 11.19 11.62 36.42
C PRO A 635 10.63 10.20 36.19
N LYS A 636 11.52 9.24 35.86
CA LYS A 636 11.21 7.80 35.87
C LYS A 636 10.89 7.32 37.30
N LYS A 637 9.68 7.56 37.79
CA LYS A 637 9.14 6.92 39.00
C LYS A 637 7.64 6.66 38.87
N VAL A 638 7.32 5.45 38.42
CA VAL A 638 6.22 4.68 39.02
C VAL A 638 6.80 3.30 39.35
N SER A 639 7.40 3.20 40.53
CA SER A 639 7.60 1.91 41.20
C SER A 639 6.23 1.46 41.68
N ILE A 640 5.63 0.50 40.97
CA ILE A 640 4.51 -0.27 41.51
C ILE A 640 5.09 -1.09 42.67
N VAL A 641 4.65 -0.77 43.87
CA VAL A 641 4.97 -1.51 45.09
C VAL A 641 4.17 -2.82 45.07
N ASP A 642 4.86 -3.90 45.47
CA ASP A 642 4.48 -5.32 45.46
C ASP A 642 3.02 -5.68 45.81
#